data_AF-A0A822ADU3-F1
#
_entry.id   AF-A0A822ADU3-F1
#
_cell.length_a   1.000
_cell.length_b   1.000
_cell.length_c   1.000
_cell.angle_alpha   90.00
_cell.angle_beta   90.00
_cell.angle_gamma   90.00
#
_symmetry.space_group_name_H-M   'P 1'
#
loop_
_entity.id
_entity.type
_entity.pdbx_description
1 polymer ?
#
loop_
_entity_poly.entity_id
_entity_poly.type
_entity_poly.pdbx_seq_one_letter_code
_entity_poly.pdbx_strand_id
1 'polypeptide(L)'
;MDRDLHTKERFVKYLRERYQTNPANLLIIDEFEQNYRPASAVWWYTRGCFLFQMLNRALRVMDSDIIIKMSFFLYDLHQQLEQLHSSQSVTSIPGVVYRGQGMTRNDFDKLRRDIGGLISFNAFTSTSTDKQASYFFCPIPPQDPDTVPILFEMTIEPSLQSATFALLNNVSYYSDNENEVLFSMHTVFRIENVESIDDVFWQVKLTLTNDEDPVLKRLGERIKEETLGSTGWSRLGQLLIQMCHFNEAKEVYLTLMESLSCDDYEGLGNCYHQLGVVSSGKADYIEALHWYQKAIEFYKQESPENHIAIASVYNNIGAIYYKTGEFAKALEFYDKTSNIFHNILSWNDPALGTLYNNIGSVCESLQMNTEALEFHQKSLHIRQEILPPFHPSLAKTHRNIAAVYERLGEFSRALEFYEKALQIQEKSLPPKHHDLATTYNNIATVYDNMGNYTEALKYYEQDLHIALEIFPNHHQTLAAVHQNMGAAYDRIGEYSKALCFLQKSLEIRQRSLPDDHPTMAPIYNNMGSVYDHIGESSKALEYYQKGLDIYQKILPLNHSDLAASLNNIGSLHDTMGDYPKALEYYLKSLDTKRISLPLHHPSLATTYSNIGAVYENMGDYSKALEFYEKSLDVYNQSFDKNHPNLAVIYSNMGHLYGKMGKYLEALDFYDKSLKIHRAMCSSNDTIELATLYNNIGLIYSNIDEHARALEYFEKSMEIKQKILPQNHASLATTYNNIGLAYEGMVEYSKALVFYQKDLEISRATLPANHPDIATTLGNIGSLYCEIDEHWKALDYYQKALAIAEKSLPSDHPELQQHKDNLDILKHYLQQV
;
A
#
# COMPACT_ATOMS: atom_id res chain seq x y z
N MET A 1 24.37 -30.49 30.23
CA MET A 1 23.24 -30.95 31.07
C MET A 1 22.29 -29.81 31.45
N ASP A 2 22.73 -28.72 32.10
CA ASP A 2 21.79 -27.63 32.47
C ASP A 2 21.26 -26.77 31.31
N ARG A 3 22.00 -26.64 30.20
CA ARG A 3 21.55 -25.90 28.99
C ARG A 3 20.40 -26.59 28.23
N ASP A 4 20.32 -27.92 28.29
CA ASP A 4 19.31 -28.70 27.56
C ASP A 4 17.94 -28.69 28.25
N LEU A 5 17.92 -28.62 29.59
CA LEU A 5 16.67 -28.60 30.36
C LEU A 5 15.86 -27.32 30.08
N HIS A 6 16.55 -26.17 30.09
CA HIS A 6 15.96 -24.86 29.82
C HIS A 6 15.43 -24.72 28.38
N THR A 7 16.10 -25.36 27.42
CA THR A 7 15.70 -25.33 26.00
C THR A 7 14.47 -26.21 25.75
N LYS A 8 14.40 -27.39 26.39
CA LYS A 8 13.22 -28.27 26.37
C LYS A 8 11.99 -27.57 26.98
N GLU A 9 12.13 -26.93 28.13
CA GLU A 9 11.04 -26.23 28.82
C GLU A 9 10.47 -25.07 27.98
N ARG A 10 11.34 -24.28 27.36
CA ARG A 10 10.94 -23.23 26.41
C ARG A 10 10.17 -23.79 25.22
N PHE A 11 10.61 -24.92 24.69
CA PHE A 11 9.93 -25.58 23.58
C PHE A 11 8.56 -26.13 23.99
N VAL A 12 8.43 -26.77 25.16
CA VAL A 12 7.14 -27.23 25.69
C VAL A 12 6.18 -26.05 25.87
N LYS A 13 6.65 -24.92 26.40
CA LYS A 13 5.85 -23.70 26.51
C LYS A 13 5.34 -23.22 25.15
N TYR A 14 6.23 -23.13 24.17
CA TYR A 14 5.87 -22.79 22.79
C TYR A 14 4.81 -23.75 22.20
N LEU A 15 4.93 -25.06 22.45
CA LEU A 15 3.94 -26.03 21.98
C LEU A 15 2.57 -25.84 22.63
N ARG A 16 2.53 -25.54 23.93
CA ARG A 16 1.28 -25.26 24.65
C ARG A 16 0.59 -24.00 24.13
N GLU A 17 1.35 -22.95 23.79
CA GLU A 17 0.83 -21.73 23.16
C GLU A 17 0.30 -22.02 21.75
N ARG A 18 1.05 -22.76 20.94
CA ARG A 18 0.70 -23.07 19.55
C ARG A 18 -0.52 -23.99 19.41
N TYR A 19 -0.68 -24.95 20.33
CA TYR A 19 -1.74 -25.96 20.27
C TYR A 19 -2.78 -25.79 21.39
N GLN A 20 -2.94 -24.57 21.93
CA GLN A 20 -3.85 -24.26 23.04
C GLN A 20 -5.30 -24.72 22.79
N THR A 21 -5.72 -24.76 21.52
CA THR A 21 -7.08 -25.15 21.10
C THR A 21 -7.21 -26.62 20.68
N ASN A 22 -6.14 -27.41 20.71
CA ASN A 22 -6.14 -28.82 20.29
C ASN A 22 -5.87 -29.78 21.48
N PRO A 23 -6.91 -30.36 22.09
CA PRO A 23 -6.77 -31.20 23.29
C PRO A 23 -5.99 -32.49 23.04
N ALA A 24 -6.02 -33.05 21.83
CA ALA A 24 -5.26 -34.25 21.49
C ALA A 24 -3.75 -33.97 21.47
N ASN A 25 -3.33 -32.82 20.94
CA ASN A 25 -1.93 -32.43 20.93
C ASN A 25 -1.43 -32.04 22.33
N LEU A 26 -2.28 -31.44 23.17
CA LEU A 26 -1.92 -31.13 24.57
C LEU A 26 -1.59 -32.39 25.39
N LEU A 27 -2.34 -33.49 25.21
CA LEU A 27 -2.03 -34.77 25.85
C LEU A 27 -0.67 -35.33 25.41
N ILE A 28 -0.35 -35.22 24.13
CA ILE A 28 0.96 -35.64 23.60
C ILE A 28 2.08 -34.74 24.14
N ILE A 29 1.83 -33.44 24.34
CA ILE A 29 2.79 -32.50 24.93
C ILE A 29 3.06 -32.85 26.41
N ASP A 30 2.02 -33.18 27.17
CA ASP A 30 2.17 -33.62 28.58
C ASP A 30 2.99 -34.92 28.67
N GLU A 31 2.72 -35.88 27.77
CA GLU A 31 3.47 -37.12 27.68
C GLU A 31 4.92 -36.88 27.23
N PHE A 32 5.15 -35.98 26.27
CA PHE A 32 6.49 -35.59 25.82
C PHE A 32 7.29 -34.95 26.96
N GLU A 33 6.68 -34.03 27.72
CA GLU A 33 7.34 -33.36 28.84
C GLU A 33 7.85 -34.35 29.91
N GLN A 34 7.04 -35.37 30.21
CA GLN A 34 7.31 -36.40 31.22
C GLN A 34 8.23 -37.53 30.70
N ASN A 35 7.99 -38.02 29.49
CA ASN A 35 8.58 -39.26 28.97
C ASN A 35 9.67 -39.04 27.90
N TYR A 36 10.08 -37.80 27.61
CA TYR A 36 11.13 -37.53 26.61
C TYR A 36 12.51 -38.13 26.92
N ARG A 37 12.89 -38.30 28.19
CA ARG A 37 14.18 -38.92 28.55
C ARG A 37 14.09 -40.45 28.69
N PRO A 38 13.02 -41.02 29.27
CA PRO A 38 12.82 -42.47 29.29
C PRO A 38 12.62 -43.09 27.89
N ALA A 39 11.92 -42.41 26.98
CA ALA A 39 11.80 -42.81 25.59
C ALA A 39 12.90 -42.14 24.74
N SER A 40 13.49 -42.85 23.78
CA SER A 40 14.57 -42.31 22.95
C SER A 40 14.06 -41.19 22.01
N ALA A 41 14.96 -40.33 21.51
CA ALA A 41 14.60 -39.29 20.54
C ALA A 41 14.14 -39.92 19.22
N VAL A 42 14.75 -41.03 18.83
CA VAL A 42 14.33 -41.87 17.69
C VAL A 42 12.89 -42.38 17.86
N TRP A 43 12.51 -42.82 19.07
CA TRP A 43 11.15 -43.27 19.37
C TRP A 43 10.14 -42.13 19.19
N TRP A 44 10.45 -40.94 19.69
CA TRP A 44 9.59 -39.76 19.51
C TRP A 44 9.53 -39.26 18.07
N TYR A 45 10.63 -39.41 17.32
CA TYR A 45 10.69 -39.05 15.91
C TYR A 45 9.84 -40.00 15.04
N THR A 46 9.90 -41.30 15.31
CA THR A 46 9.15 -42.32 14.55
C THR A 46 7.69 -42.42 14.96
N ARG A 47 7.31 -41.86 16.12
CA ARG A 47 5.91 -41.75 16.52
C ARG A 47 5.16 -40.83 15.54
N GLY A 48 4.09 -41.34 14.93
CA GLY A 48 3.19 -40.62 14.01
C GLY A 48 2.39 -39.48 14.67
N CYS A 49 3.06 -38.57 15.38
CA CYS A 49 2.52 -37.41 16.07
C CYS A 49 2.96 -36.10 15.39
N PHE A 50 2.46 -34.97 15.89
CA PHE A 50 2.75 -33.66 15.29
C PHE A 50 4.24 -33.29 15.33
N LEU A 51 5.05 -33.86 16.23
CA LEU A 51 6.49 -33.56 16.35
C LEU A 51 7.25 -33.96 15.09
N PHE A 52 6.99 -35.16 14.55
CA PHE A 52 7.58 -35.63 13.29
C PHE A 52 7.24 -34.70 12.13
N GLN A 53 5.96 -34.35 12.00
CA GLN A 53 5.47 -33.48 10.91
C GLN A 53 6.03 -32.07 11.02
N MET A 54 6.06 -31.52 12.24
CA MET A 54 6.54 -30.18 12.52
C MET A 54 8.04 -30.07 12.22
N LEU A 55 8.85 -31.04 12.66
CA LEU A 55 10.28 -31.04 12.40
C LEU A 55 10.58 -31.19 10.90
N ASN A 56 9.98 -32.18 10.24
CA ASN A 56 10.23 -32.43 8.81
C ASN A 56 9.73 -31.29 7.92
N ARG A 57 8.62 -30.64 8.29
CA ARG A 57 8.16 -29.43 7.60
C ARG A 57 9.16 -28.30 7.80
N ALA A 58 9.55 -28.03 9.04
CA ALA A 58 10.47 -26.95 9.37
C ALA A 58 11.81 -27.11 8.63
N LEU A 59 12.38 -28.30 8.64
CA LEU A 59 13.59 -28.63 7.90
C LEU A 59 13.44 -28.47 6.38
N ARG A 60 12.29 -28.88 5.81
CA ARG A 60 12.02 -28.75 4.37
C ARG A 60 11.90 -27.30 3.91
N VAL A 61 11.23 -26.45 4.68
CA VAL A 61 11.03 -25.03 4.35
C VAL A 61 12.08 -24.10 4.96
N MET A 62 13.10 -24.67 5.63
CA MET A 62 14.12 -23.92 6.36
C MET A 62 13.53 -22.93 7.38
N ASP A 63 12.49 -23.35 8.11
CA ASP A 63 11.86 -22.57 9.18
C ASP A 63 12.82 -22.49 10.40
N SER A 64 13.66 -21.46 10.39
CA SER A 64 14.72 -21.26 11.38
C SER A 64 14.19 -21.20 12.81
N ASP A 65 12.99 -20.64 13.01
CA ASP A 65 12.41 -20.47 14.34
C ASP A 65 12.05 -21.82 14.98
N ILE A 66 11.41 -22.71 14.21
CA ILE A 66 11.08 -24.06 14.67
C ILE A 66 12.35 -24.91 14.81
N ILE A 67 13.29 -24.82 13.85
CA ILE A 67 14.55 -25.58 13.88
C ILE A 67 15.36 -25.24 15.14
N ILE A 68 15.52 -23.95 15.46
CA ILE A 68 16.24 -23.50 16.66
C ILE A 68 15.53 -23.98 17.93
N LYS A 69 14.20 -23.87 17.99
CA LYS A 69 13.42 -24.37 19.13
C LYS A 69 13.52 -25.88 19.32
N MET A 70 13.69 -26.64 18.23
CA MET A 70 13.90 -28.08 18.23
C MET A 70 15.37 -28.50 18.23
N SER A 71 16.32 -27.57 18.40
CA SER A 71 17.77 -27.85 18.30
C SER A 71 18.25 -28.94 19.27
N PHE A 72 17.73 -28.94 20.51
CA PHE A 72 18.03 -30.01 21.48
C PHE A 72 17.53 -31.38 21.00
N PHE A 73 16.34 -31.42 20.40
CA PHE A 73 15.73 -32.64 19.87
C PHE A 73 16.50 -33.16 18.65
N LEU A 74 16.92 -32.26 17.76
CA LEU A 74 17.79 -32.54 16.63
C LEU A 74 19.15 -33.10 17.07
N TYR A 75 19.76 -32.47 18.08
CA TYR A 75 21.03 -32.92 18.66
C TYR A 75 20.92 -34.33 19.24
N ASP A 76 19.91 -34.59 20.07
CA ASP A 76 19.68 -35.90 20.69
C ASP A 76 19.37 -36.98 19.64
N LEU A 77 18.65 -36.63 18.57
CA LEU A 77 18.36 -37.55 17.46
C LEU A 77 19.63 -37.92 16.67
N HIS A 78 20.49 -36.95 16.35
CA HIS A 78 21.79 -37.21 15.71
C HIS A 78 22.71 -38.07 16.57
N GLN A 79 22.86 -37.73 17.86
CA GLN A 79 23.66 -38.50 18.82
C GLN A 79 23.22 -39.96 18.91
N GLN A 80 21.90 -40.20 19.01
CA GLN A 80 21.37 -41.55 19.07
C GLN A 80 21.58 -42.32 17.76
N LEU A 81 21.42 -41.65 16.62
CA LEU A 81 21.64 -42.28 15.32
C LEU A 81 23.11 -42.67 15.13
N GLU A 82 24.05 -41.83 15.57
CA GLU A 82 25.49 -42.11 15.54
C GLU A 82 25.89 -43.27 16.46
N GLN A 83 25.30 -43.32 17.66
CA GLN A 83 25.49 -44.44 18.60
C GLN A 83 24.96 -45.75 18.02
N LEU A 84 23.76 -45.73 17.41
CA LEU A 84 23.17 -46.90 16.78
C LEU A 84 24.00 -47.36 15.58
N HIS A 85 24.40 -46.43 14.70
CA HIS A 85 25.26 -46.70 13.55
C HIS A 85 26.56 -47.40 13.97
N SER A 86 27.23 -46.88 15.01
CA SER A 86 28.49 -47.43 15.53
C SER A 86 28.35 -48.81 16.18
N SER A 87 27.15 -49.12 16.71
CA SER A 87 26.87 -50.39 17.42
C SER A 87 26.44 -51.53 16.49
N GLN A 88 26.04 -51.23 15.25
CA GLN A 88 25.51 -52.20 14.30
C GLN A 88 26.65 -52.88 13.50
N SER A 89 26.54 -54.19 13.28
CA SER A 89 27.54 -54.93 12.49
C SER A 89 27.44 -54.60 11.00
N VAL A 90 28.57 -54.59 10.29
CA VAL A 90 28.62 -54.41 8.83
C VAL A 90 27.74 -55.44 8.10
N THR A 91 27.56 -56.64 8.66
CA THR A 91 26.72 -57.70 8.10
C THR A 91 25.21 -57.46 8.23
N SER A 92 24.78 -56.51 9.07
CA SER A 92 23.36 -56.15 9.23
C SER A 92 22.91 -55.05 8.27
N ILE A 93 23.83 -54.37 7.56
CA ILE A 93 23.51 -53.25 6.67
C ILE A 93 22.77 -53.76 5.43
N PRO A 94 21.57 -53.25 5.11
CA PRO A 94 20.87 -53.62 3.89
C PRO A 94 21.61 -53.05 2.68
N GLY A 95 21.82 -53.88 1.65
CA GLY A 95 22.48 -53.41 0.42
C GLY A 95 21.62 -52.43 -0.40
N VAL A 96 20.29 -52.53 -0.30
CA VAL A 96 19.34 -51.65 -1.00
C VAL A 96 18.17 -51.30 -0.08
N VAL A 97 17.77 -50.03 -0.08
CA VAL A 97 16.58 -49.52 0.61
C VAL A 97 15.71 -48.69 -0.33
N TYR A 98 14.44 -48.54 0.00
CA TYR A 98 13.42 -47.94 -0.84
C TYR A 98 12.69 -46.81 -0.14
N ARG A 99 12.23 -45.83 -0.93
CA ARG A 99 11.38 -44.72 -0.46
C ARG A 99 10.44 -44.25 -1.56
N GLY A 100 9.14 -44.33 -1.33
CA GLY A 100 8.13 -43.73 -2.22
C GLY A 100 7.73 -42.32 -1.78
N GLN A 101 7.60 -41.39 -2.72
CA GLN A 101 7.05 -40.06 -2.47
C GLN A 101 6.58 -39.36 -3.76
N GLY A 102 5.80 -38.28 -3.62
CA GLY A 102 5.55 -37.32 -4.70
C GLY A 102 6.64 -36.24 -4.77
N MET A 103 6.94 -35.76 -5.98
CA MET A 103 7.84 -34.64 -6.26
C MET A 103 7.20 -33.67 -7.26
N THR A 104 7.50 -32.38 -7.17
CA THR A 104 7.01 -31.41 -8.16
C THR A 104 7.61 -31.69 -9.53
N ARG A 105 6.87 -31.38 -10.60
CA ARG A 105 7.37 -31.55 -11.97
C ARG A 105 8.68 -30.81 -12.23
N ASN A 106 8.79 -29.58 -11.74
CA ASN A 106 10.00 -28.77 -11.88
C ASN A 106 11.23 -29.43 -11.22
N ASP A 107 11.07 -29.95 -10.00
CA ASP A 107 12.18 -30.58 -9.29
C ASP A 107 12.53 -31.96 -9.89
N PHE A 108 11.53 -32.68 -10.40
CA PHE A 108 11.76 -33.91 -11.16
C PHE A 108 12.54 -33.64 -12.46
N ASP A 109 12.18 -32.58 -13.19
CA ASP A 109 12.88 -32.20 -14.43
C ASP A 109 14.32 -31.71 -14.17
N LYS A 110 14.62 -31.14 -13.00
CA LYS A 110 16.00 -30.87 -12.57
C LYS A 110 16.74 -32.17 -12.28
N LEU A 111 16.14 -33.05 -11.48
CA LEU A 111 16.72 -34.35 -11.14
C LEU A 111 17.07 -35.16 -12.40
N ARG A 112 16.20 -35.16 -13.41
CA ARG A 112 16.45 -35.86 -14.69
C ARG A 112 17.57 -35.23 -15.52
N ARG A 113 17.79 -33.92 -15.41
CA ARG A 113 18.91 -33.23 -16.10
C ARG A 113 20.24 -33.48 -15.41
N ASP A 114 20.22 -33.68 -14.10
CA ASP A 114 21.41 -33.84 -13.27
C ASP A 114 21.77 -35.31 -13.00
N ILE A 115 21.56 -36.21 -13.97
CA ILE A 115 22.06 -37.59 -13.89
C ILE A 115 23.60 -37.56 -13.80
N GLY A 116 24.17 -38.28 -12.83
CA GLY A 116 25.57 -38.19 -12.44
C GLY A 116 25.88 -37.04 -11.46
N GLY A 117 24.87 -36.24 -11.09
CA GLY A 117 24.94 -35.22 -10.04
C GLY A 117 24.72 -35.76 -8.64
N LEU A 118 24.65 -34.85 -7.67
CA LEU A 118 24.42 -35.14 -6.25
C LEU A 118 23.03 -34.65 -5.82
N ILE A 119 22.35 -35.43 -4.97
CA ILE A 119 21.09 -35.06 -4.33
C ILE A 119 21.22 -35.25 -2.82
N SER A 120 20.76 -34.27 -2.04
CA SER A 120 20.60 -34.41 -0.60
C SER A 120 19.15 -34.22 -0.21
N PHE A 121 18.72 -34.93 0.83
CA PHE A 121 17.43 -34.69 1.45
C PHE A 121 17.61 -33.71 2.62
N ASN A 122 16.85 -32.62 2.63
CA ASN A 122 16.93 -31.57 3.64
C ASN A 122 16.38 -31.97 5.02
N ALA A 123 16.20 -33.27 5.28
CA ALA A 123 15.65 -33.83 6.51
C ALA A 123 16.20 -35.24 6.75
N PHE A 124 15.93 -35.80 7.93
CA PHE A 124 16.21 -37.22 8.18
C PHE A 124 15.43 -38.09 7.20
N THR A 125 16.14 -38.93 6.47
CA THR A 125 15.53 -39.71 5.39
C THR A 125 15.13 -41.08 5.92
N SER A 126 13.83 -41.27 6.11
CA SER A 126 13.26 -42.58 6.44
C SER A 126 13.08 -43.41 5.17
N THR A 127 13.52 -44.67 5.22
CA THR A 127 13.51 -45.62 4.11
C THR A 127 13.17 -47.02 4.64
N SER A 128 12.76 -47.93 3.76
CA SER A 128 12.43 -49.31 4.13
C SER A 128 13.23 -50.30 3.27
N THR A 129 13.59 -51.45 3.84
CA THR A 129 14.13 -52.57 3.04
C THR A 129 13.05 -53.26 2.21
N ASP A 130 11.76 -53.01 2.51
CA ASP A 130 10.62 -53.52 1.76
C ASP A 130 10.19 -52.54 0.65
N LYS A 131 10.37 -53.00 -0.60
CA LYS A 131 9.96 -52.27 -1.80
C LYS A 131 8.45 -52.06 -1.87
N GLN A 132 7.64 -53.03 -1.43
CA GLN A 132 6.17 -52.96 -1.49
C GLN A 132 5.63 -51.97 -0.45
N ALA A 133 6.17 -52.00 0.77
CA ALA A 133 5.82 -51.01 1.80
C ALA A 133 6.09 -49.57 1.31
N SER A 134 7.24 -49.36 0.65
CA SER A 134 7.61 -48.05 0.10
C SER A 134 6.69 -47.59 -1.02
N TYR A 135 6.11 -48.53 -1.78
CA TYR A 135 5.20 -48.24 -2.90
C TYR A 135 3.90 -47.55 -2.44
N PHE A 136 3.40 -47.87 -1.24
CA PHE A 136 2.19 -47.25 -0.67
C PHE A 136 2.31 -45.73 -0.44
N PHE A 137 3.53 -45.20 -0.37
CA PHE A 137 3.78 -43.77 -0.16
C PHE A 137 3.89 -42.97 -1.47
N CYS A 138 3.81 -43.63 -2.64
CA CYS A 138 3.72 -42.97 -3.93
C CYS A 138 2.28 -42.49 -4.20
N PRO A 139 2.04 -41.21 -4.52
CA PRO A 139 0.70 -40.69 -4.75
C PRO A 139 0.14 -41.16 -6.09
N ILE A 140 -0.70 -42.21 -6.08
CA ILE A 140 -1.34 -42.78 -7.29
C ILE A 140 -2.86 -42.93 -7.07
N PRO A 141 -3.73 -42.25 -7.85
CA PRO A 141 -3.38 -41.18 -8.79
C PRO A 141 -2.91 -39.92 -8.04
N PRO A 142 -2.08 -39.07 -8.66
CA PRO A 142 -1.62 -37.84 -8.03
C PRO A 142 -2.82 -36.92 -7.75
N GLN A 143 -2.92 -36.38 -6.53
CA GLN A 143 -3.97 -35.42 -6.15
C GLN A 143 -3.81 -34.07 -6.86
N ASP A 144 -2.57 -33.75 -7.27
CA ASP A 144 -2.18 -32.54 -7.96
C ASP A 144 -1.54 -32.93 -9.32
N PRO A 145 -2.01 -32.39 -10.46
CA PRO A 145 -1.46 -32.70 -11.79
C PRO A 145 0.04 -32.38 -11.93
N ASP A 146 0.60 -31.48 -11.11
CA ASP A 146 2.03 -31.14 -11.12
C ASP A 146 2.91 -32.08 -10.28
N THR A 147 2.32 -33.11 -9.65
CA THR A 147 3.07 -34.09 -8.82
C THR A 147 3.43 -35.34 -9.61
N VAL A 148 4.73 -35.66 -9.63
CA VAL A 148 5.29 -36.89 -10.19
C VAL A 148 5.49 -37.92 -9.07
N PRO A 149 4.90 -39.13 -9.17
CA PRO A 149 5.14 -40.21 -8.20
C PRO A 149 6.48 -40.89 -8.48
N ILE A 150 7.34 -40.94 -7.46
CA ILE A 150 8.72 -41.43 -7.56
C ILE A 150 8.97 -42.50 -6.50
N LEU A 151 9.60 -43.59 -6.92
CA LEU A 151 10.23 -44.58 -6.05
C LEU A 151 11.75 -44.44 -6.12
N PHE A 152 12.36 -44.05 -5.02
CA PHE A 152 13.80 -44.10 -4.86
C PHE A 152 14.23 -45.52 -4.50
N GLU A 153 15.20 -46.05 -5.25
CA GLU A 153 15.95 -47.26 -4.95
C GLU A 153 17.38 -46.82 -4.60
N MET A 154 17.73 -46.91 -3.32
CA MET A 154 18.98 -46.36 -2.77
C MET A 154 19.93 -47.51 -2.41
N THR A 155 21.08 -47.56 -3.06
CA THR A 155 22.14 -48.53 -2.81
C THR A 155 23.05 -48.04 -1.70
N ILE A 156 23.28 -48.88 -0.70
CA ILE A 156 24.18 -48.60 0.43
C ILE A 156 25.38 -49.55 0.29
N GLU A 157 26.56 -49.00 0.01
CA GLU A 157 27.78 -49.82 -0.02
C GLU A 157 28.32 -50.03 1.41
N PRO A 158 28.56 -51.27 1.85
CA PRO A 158 29.05 -51.56 3.20
C PRO A 158 30.44 -50.96 3.52
N SER A 159 31.20 -50.56 2.50
CA SER A 159 32.50 -49.89 2.61
C SER A 159 32.41 -48.41 3.00
N LEU A 160 31.24 -47.79 2.90
CA LEU A 160 31.03 -46.36 3.16
C LEU A 160 30.65 -46.10 4.62
N GLN A 161 31.65 -46.09 5.53
CA GLN A 161 31.44 -45.90 6.97
C GLN A 161 31.20 -44.44 7.41
N SER A 162 31.31 -43.46 6.51
CA SER A 162 31.27 -42.03 6.87
C SER A 162 29.87 -41.43 6.94
N ALA A 163 28.88 -42.04 6.30
CA ALA A 163 27.50 -41.56 6.30
C ALA A 163 26.73 -42.20 7.46
N THR A 164 26.20 -41.38 8.37
CA THR A 164 25.50 -41.89 9.56
C THR A 164 24.07 -42.33 9.22
N PHE A 165 23.80 -43.63 9.32
CA PHE A 165 22.47 -44.20 9.20
C PHE A 165 22.29 -45.36 10.18
N ALA A 166 21.06 -45.69 10.58
CA ALA A 166 20.83 -46.84 11.43
C ALA A 166 19.55 -47.59 11.07
N LEU A 167 19.58 -48.90 11.25
CA LEU A 167 18.37 -49.73 11.34
C LEU A 167 17.67 -49.42 12.65
N LEU A 168 16.38 -49.12 12.60
CA LEU A 168 15.63 -48.71 13.79
C LEU A 168 14.95 -49.87 14.54
N ASN A 169 15.25 -51.11 14.15
CA ASN A 169 14.70 -52.32 14.74
C ASN A 169 14.82 -52.28 16.28
N ASN A 170 13.70 -52.44 16.99
CA ASN A 170 13.60 -52.42 18.46
C ASN A 170 13.77 -51.04 19.15
N VAL A 171 13.95 -49.94 18.41
CA VAL A 171 14.12 -48.59 18.98
C VAL A 171 13.05 -47.60 18.47
N SER A 172 12.43 -47.87 17.31
CA SER A 172 11.31 -47.10 16.79
C SER A 172 10.05 -47.28 17.64
N TYR A 173 9.07 -46.38 17.46
CA TYR A 173 7.74 -46.50 18.05
C TYR A 173 7.01 -47.77 17.60
N TYR A 174 7.28 -48.26 16.39
CA TYR A 174 6.64 -49.41 15.76
C TYR A 174 7.48 -50.70 15.89
N SER A 175 8.08 -50.93 17.06
CA SER A 175 9.13 -51.95 17.34
C SER A 175 8.85 -53.38 16.85
N ASP A 176 7.59 -53.74 16.59
CA ASP A 176 7.18 -55.13 16.37
C ASP A 176 7.04 -55.51 14.88
N ASN A 177 7.18 -54.60 13.90
CA ASN A 177 6.86 -54.94 12.49
C ASN A 177 7.54 -54.11 11.37
N GLU A 178 8.58 -53.32 11.63
CA GLU A 178 9.16 -52.44 10.58
C GLU A 178 10.67 -52.63 10.38
N ASN A 179 11.08 -52.73 9.11
CA ASN A 179 12.48 -52.75 8.67
C ASN A 179 12.89 -51.36 8.18
N GLU A 180 12.83 -50.37 9.07
CA GLU A 180 13.11 -48.97 8.76
C GLU A 180 14.61 -48.67 8.88
N VAL A 181 15.15 -47.96 7.89
CA VAL A 181 16.48 -47.36 7.92
C VAL A 181 16.35 -45.85 7.89
N LEU A 182 16.93 -45.20 8.89
CA LEU A 182 16.94 -43.75 9.02
C LEU A 182 18.34 -43.20 8.74
N PHE A 183 18.42 -42.28 7.78
CA PHE A 183 19.63 -41.54 7.48
C PHE A 183 19.67 -40.20 8.21
N SER A 184 20.86 -39.76 8.61
CA SER A 184 21.08 -38.43 9.16
C SER A 184 20.71 -37.33 8.16
N MET A 185 20.47 -36.11 8.66
CA MET A 185 20.28 -34.95 7.79
C MET A 185 21.46 -34.74 6.85
N HIS A 186 21.17 -34.17 5.68
CA HIS A 186 22.17 -33.83 4.66
C HIS A 186 22.96 -35.03 4.11
N THR A 187 22.41 -36.24 4.27
CA THR A 187 22.93 -37.41 3.56
C THR A 187 22.83 -37.17 2.05
N VAL A 188 23.94 -37.37 1.37
CA VAL A 188 24.10 -37.11 -0.06
C VAL A 188 24.10 -38.43 -0.81
N PHE A 189 23.39 -38.46 -1.93
CA PHE A 189 23.35 -39.56 -2.86
C PHE A 189 23.76 -39.10 -4.26
N ARG A 190 24.35 -40.00 -5.02
CA ARG A 190 24.62 -39.83 -6.45
C ARG A 190 23.43 -40.32 -7.25
N ILE A 191 23.00 -39.52 -8.24
CA ILE A 191 21.91 -39.90 -9.14
C ILE A 191 22.48 -40.78 -10.24
N GLU A 192 22.19 -42.08 -10.21
CA GLU A 192 22.72 -43.04 -11.19
C GLU A 192 21.85 -43.10 -12.44
N ASN A 193 20.54 -43.29 -12.25
CA ASN A 193 19.61 -43.43 -13.36
C ASN A 193 18.17 -43.07 -12.97
N VAL A 194 17.37 -42.71 -13.97
CA VAL A 194 15.94 -42.42 -13.86
C VAL A 194 15.19 -43.21 -14.93
N GLU A 195 14.36 -44.16 -14.52
CA GLU A 195 13.65 -45.10 -15.39
C GLU A 195 12.12 -44.93 -15.23
N SER A 196 11.38 -44.93 -16.35
CA SER A 196 9.91 -45.00 -16.32
C SER A 196 9.48 -46.45 -16.21
N ILE A 197 8.55 -46.76 -15.32
CA ILE A 197 7.99 -48.11 -15.18
C ILE A 197 6.68 -48.23 -15.97
N ASP A 198 5.77 -47.25 -15.89
CA ASP A 198 4.44 -47.29 -16.55
C ASP A 198 3.90 -45.88 -16.94
N ASP A 199 4.75 -45.02 -17.53
CA ASP A 199 4.48 -43.64 -18.03
C ASP A 199 3.99 -42.59 -17.00
N VAL A 200 3.39 -43.03 -15.90
CA VAL A 200 2.95 -42.22 -14.76
C VAL A 200 3.95 -42.33 -13.60
N PHE A 201 4.65 -43.47 -13.50
CA PHE A 201 5.50 -43.84 -12.37
C PHE A 201 6.97 -43.91 -12.74
N TRP A 202 7.82 -43.33 -11.88
CA TRP A 202 9.27 -43.24 -12.12
C TRP A 202 10.08 -43.89 -10.99
N GLN A 203 11.09 -44.66 -11.37
CA GLN A 203 12.09 -45.20 -10.46
C GLN A 203 13.39 -44.41 -10.60
N VAL A 204 13.93 -43.93 -9.48
CA VAL A 204 15.21 -43.22 -9.41
C VAL A 204 16.20 -44.08 -8.65
N LYS A 205 17.29 -44.46 -9.31
CA LYS A 205 18.38 -45.23 -8.70
C LYS A 205 19.41 -44.27 -8.13
N LEU A 206 19.69 -44.42 -6.84
CA LEU A 206 20.60 -43.60 -6.08
C LEU A 206 21.70 -44.47 -5.45
N THR A 207 22.92 -43.95 -5.37
CA THR A 207 24.02 -44.57 -4.62
C THR A 207 24.42 -43.65 -3.48
N LEU A 208 24.47 -44.17 -2.25
CA LEU A 208 24.98 -43.40 -1.11
C LEU A 208 26.43 -42.98 -1.38
N THR A 209 26.77 -41.73 -1.14
CA THR A 209 28.14 -41.23 -1.34
C THR A 209 28.75 -40.74 -0.03
N ASN A 210 30.04 -40.42 -0.03
CA ASN A 210 30.80 -39.94 1.12
C ASN A 210 31.66 -38.71 0.80
N ASP A 211 32.40 -38.26 1.81
CA ASP A 211 33.35 -37.14 1.71
C ASP A 211 34.51 -37.38 0.71
N GLU A 212 34.71 -38.61 0.23
CA GLU A 212 35.70 -38.93 -0.82
C GLU A 212 35.16 -38.68 -2.23
N ASP A 213 33.88 -38.34 -2.37
CA ASP A 213 33.29 -37.91 -3.64
C ASP A 213 33.95 -36.60 -4.14
N PRO A 214 34.52 -36.56 -5.35
CA PRO A 214 35.26 -35.38 -5.83
C PRO A 214 34.44 -34.09 -5.87
N VAL A 215 33.12 -34.20 -6.12
CA VAL A 215 32.23 -33.04 -6.21
C VAL A 215 31.86 -32.57 -4.80
N LEU A 216 31.53 -33.50 -3.90
CA LEU A 216 31.20 -33.17 -2.51
C LEU A 216 32.40 -32.60 -1.76
N LYS A 217 33.60 -33.16 -1.98
CA LYS A 217 34.85 -32.69 -1.37
C LYS A 217 35.15 -31.24 -1.74
N ARG A 218 35.07 -30.91 -3.04
CA ARG A 218 35.28 -29.53 -3.53
C ARG A 218 34.26 -28.55 -2.94
N LEU A 219 33.00 -28.98 -2.84
CA LEU A 219 31.94 -28.18 -2.23
C LEU A 219 32.21 -27.95 -0.73
N GLY A 220 32.57 -29.00 0.00
CA GLY A 220 32.89 -28.93 1.42
C GLY A 220 34.11 -28.07 1.73
N GLU A 221 35.17 -28.17 0.94
CA GLU A 221 36.35 -27.30 1.02
C GLU A 221 35.97 -25.83 0.81
N ARG A 222 35.15 -25.54 -0.20
CA ARG A 222 34.69 -24.18 -0.49
C ARG A 222 33.84 -23.59 0.62
N ILE A 223 32.92 -24.37 1.20
CA ILE A 223 32.08 -23.93 2.32
C ILE A 223 32.96 -23.64 3.54
N LYS A 224 33.94 -24.50 3.85
CA LYS A 224 34.88 -24.29 4.96
C LYS A 224 35.72 -23.02 4.75
N GLU A 225 36.23 -22.80 3.54
CA GLU A 225 36.95 -21.57 3.19
C GLU A 225 36.09 -20.31 3.38
N GLU A 226 34.80 -20.36 3.05
CA GLU A 226 33.91 -19.20 3.14
C GLU A 226 33.34 -18.93 4.53
N THR A 227 33.43 -19.90 5.45
CA THR A 227 32.82 -19.83 6.80
C THR A 227 33.82 -19.76 7.95
N LEU A 228 35.11 -20.01 7.70
CA LEU A 228 36.17 -19.92 8.70
C LEU A 228 36.78 -18.51 8.81
N GLY A 229 37.15 -18.11 10.03
CA GLY A 229 37.85 -16.84 10.30
C GLY A 229 36.94 -15.61 10.40
N SER A 230 37.55 -14.44 10.65
CA SER A 230 36.84 -13.17 10.88
C SER A 230 35.88 -12.78 9.74
N THR A 231 36.25 -13.11 8.50
CA THR A 231 35.43 -12.91 7.30
C THR A 231 34.15 -13.75 7.30
N GLY A 232 34.22 -15.02 7.70
CA GLY A 232 33.07 -15.90 7.81
C GLY A 232 32.09 -15.44 8.89
N TRP A 233 32.60 -15.02 10.06
CA TRP A 233 31.78 -14.49 11.15
C TRP A 233 31.10 -13.17 10.78
N SER A 234 31.79 -12.27 10.07
CA SER A 234 31.19 -11.04 9.56
C SER A 234 30.07 -11.32 8.55
N ARG A 235 30.26 -12.26 7.61
CA ARG A 235 29.21 -12.68 6.66
C ARG A 235 28.00 -13.28 7.37
N LEU A 236 28.23 -14.13 8.37
CA LEU A 236 27.16 -14.70 9.19
C LEU A 236 26.37 -13.59 9.91
N GLY A 237 27.07 -12.63 10.53
CA GLY A 237 26.44 -11.47 11.17
C GLY A 237 25.58 -10.66 10.19
N GLN A 238 26.07 -10.43 8.97
CA GLN A 238 25.34 -9.69 7.93
C GLN A 238 24.09 -10.46 7.45
N LEU A 239 24.21 -11.78 7.27
CA LEU A 239 23.06 -12.64 6.93
C LEU A 239 22.00 -12.61 8.03
N LEU A 240 22.41 -12.68 9.31
CA LEU A 240 21.50 -12.58 10.45
C LEU A 240 20.78 -11.22 10.48
N ILE A 241 21.46 -10.12 10.15
CA ILE A 241 20.84 -8.80 10.00
C ILE A 241 19.78 -8.82 8.88
N GLN A 242 20.09 -9.39 7.71
CA GLN A 242 19.16 -9.48 6.58
C GLN A 242 17.92 -10.32 6.90
N MET A 243 18.09 -11.37 7.72
CA MET A 243 17.01 -12.20 8.21
C MET A 243 16.28 -11.60 9.44
N CYS A 244 16.61 -10.38 9.84
CA CYS A 244 16.06 -9.69 11.01
C CYS A 244 16.33 -10.39 12.37
N HIS A 245 17.33 -11.28 12.44
CA HIS A 245 17.82 -11.91 13.67
C HIS A 245 18.83 -11.01 14.38
N PHE A 246 18.34 -9.85 14.84
CA PHE A 246 19.19 -8.77 15.37
C PHE A 246 19.83 -9.09 16.72
N ASN A 247 19.32 -10.04 17.50
CA ASN A 247 19.94 -10.42 18.78
C ASN A 247 21.15 -11.31 18.53
N GLU A 248 20.99 -12.31 17.68
CA GLU A 248 22.01 -13.25 17.26
C GLU A 248 23.12 -12.53 16.49
N ALA A 249 22.76 -11.61 15.59
CA ALA A 249 23.73 -10.77 14.90
C ALA A 249 24.58 -9.94 15.88
N LYS A 250 23.96 -9.38 16.94
CA LYS A 250 24.67 -8.63 17.97
C LYS A 250 25.71 -9.50 18.67
N GLU A 251 25.33 -10.70 19.10
CA GLU A 251 26.25 -11.65 19.76
C GLU A 251 27.41 -12.06 18.84
N VAL A 252 27.15 -12.29 17.55
CA VAL A 252 28.18 -12.61 16.55
C VAL A 252 29.22 -11.49 16.44
N TYR A 253 28.78 -10.23 16.32
CA TYR A 253 29.71 -9.10 16.20
C TYR A 253 30.45 -8.78 17.50
N LEU A 254 29.82 -8.97 18.67
CA LEU A 254 30.51 -8.83 19.97
C LEU A 254 31.59 -9.92 20.14
N THR A 255 31.28 -11.16 19.79
CA THR A 255 32.24 -12.27 19.83
C THR A 255 33.39 -12.04 18.84
N LEU A 256 33.08 -11.55 17.64
CA LEU A 256 34.09 -11.20 16.64
C LEU A 256 35.03 -10.13 17.18
N MET A 257 34.52 -9.08 17.82
CA MET A 257 35.35 -8.04 18.43
C MET A 257 36.31 -8.56 19.48
N GLU A 258 35.89 -9.52 20.32
CA GLU A 258 36.77 -10.13 21.34
C GLU A 258 37.93 -10.91 20.70
N SER A 259 37.76 -11.38 19.47
CA SER A 259 38.79 -12.13 18.72
C SER A 259 39.76 -11.23 17.94
N LEU A 260 39.45 -9.96 17.75
CA LEU A 260 40.30 -9.00 17.03
C LEU A 260 41.35 -8.40 17.96
N SER A 261 42.53 -8.09 17.42
CA SER A 261 43.58 -7.39 18.18
C SER A 261 43.19 -5.93 18.44
N CYS A 262 43.64 -5.35 19.56
CA CYS A 262 43.35 -3.95 19.90
C CYS A 262 43.86 -2.93 18.87
N ASP A 263 44.84 -3.31 18.04
CA ASP A 263 45.43 -2.47 16.99
C ASP A 263 44.74 -2.66 15.62
N ASP A 264 43.74 -3.56 15.52
CA ASP A 264 42.93 -3.75 14.30
C ASP A 264 41.78 -2.74 14.26
N TYR A 265 42.13 -1.48 13.98
CA TYR A 265 41.17 -0.38 13.97
C TYR A 265 40.11 -0.55 12.87
N GLU A 266 40.45 -1.10 11.71
CA GLU A 266 39.51 -1.37 10.61
C GLU A 266 38.48 -2.43 11.01
N GLY A 267 38.94 -3.57 11.54
CA GLY A 267 38.08 -4.66 11.99
C GLY A 267 37.14 -4.25 13.13
N LEU A 268 37.66 -3.51 14.12
CA LEU A 268 36.87 -2.96 15.22
C LEU A 268 35.87 -1.91 14.74
N GLY A 269 36.28 -1.01 13.84
CA GLY A 269 35.41 -0.04 13.17
C GLY A 269 34.25 -0.72 12.44
N ASN A 270 34.55 -1.77 11.67
CA ASN A 270 33.55 -2.57 10.96
C ASN A 270 32.56 -3.25 11.91
N CYS A 271 33.03 -3.83 13.02
CA CYS A 271 32.15 -4.43 14.01
C CYS A 271 31.22 -3.38 14.66
N TYR A 272 31.75 -2.21 15.05
CA TYR A 272 30.92 -1.12 15.59
C TYR A 272 29.93 -0.58 14.56
N HIS A 273 30.33 -0.45 13.29
CA HIS A 273 29.42 -0.05 12.22
C HIS A 273 28.26 -1.03 12.09
N GLN A 274 28.53 -2.34 12.08
CA GLN A 274 27.49 -3.36 11.99
C GLN A 274 26.61 -3.42 13.26
N LEU A 275 27.17 -3.21 14.45
CA LEU A 275 26.38 -3.07 15.68
C LEU A 275 25.42 -1.87 15.60
N GLY A 276 25.84 -0.75 15.00
CA GLY A 276 24.96 0.37 14.71
C GLY A 276 23.83 0.02 13.73
N VAL A 277 24.13 -0.79 12.70
CA VAL A 277 23.10 -1.32 11.77
C VAL A 277 22.11 -2.23 12.51
N VAL A 278 22.60 -3.11 13.39
CA VAL A 278 21.78 -4.00 14.23
C VAL A 278 20.83 -3.19 15.12
N SER A 279 21.35 -2.22 15.88
CA SER A 279 20.54 -1.37 16.76
C SER A 279 19.54 -0.52 15.96
N SER A 280 19.94 0.00 14.79
CA SER A 280 19.03 0.72 13.89
C SER A 280 17.92 -0.18 13.36
N GLY A 281 18.20 -1.47 13.10
CA GLY A 281 17.22 -2.46 12.69
C GLY A 281 16.19 -2.78 13.78
N LYS A 282 16.60 -2.73 15.06
CA LYS A 282 15.71 -2.82 16.23
C LYS A 282 14.93 -1.53 16.53
N ALA A 283 15.11 -0.47 15.73
CA ALA A 283 14.61 0.87 16.00
C ALA A 283 15.11 1.50 17.32
N ASP A 284 16.21 1.01 17.89
CA ASP A 284 16.92 1.69 18.98
C ASP A 284 17.93 2.68 18.40
N TYR A 285 17.41 3.86 18.02
CA TYR A 285 18.19 4.88 17.34
C TYR A 285 19.25 5.52 18.23
N ILE A 286 19.05 5.54 19.55
CA ILE A 286 20.03 6.10 20.49
C ILE A 286 21.25 5.19 20.56
N GLU A 287 21.03 3.88 20.75
CA GLU A 287 22.11 2.90 20.75
C GLU A 287 22.82 2.85 19.39
N ALA A 288 22.06 2.94 18.29
CA ALA A 288 22.64 2.96 16.95
C ALA A 288 23.59 4.15 16.71
N LEU A 289 23.17 5.36 17.11
CA LEU A 289 24.00 6.56 17.00
C LEU A 289 25.27 6.45 17.85
N HIS A 290 25.18 5.85 19.04
CA HIS A 290 26.34 5.58 19.90
C HIS A 290 27.35 4.64 19.23
N TRP A 291 26.88 3.53 18.64
CA TRP A 291 27.75 2.60 17.92
C TRP A 291 28.37 3.23 16.67
N TYR A 292 27.62 4.01 15.92
CA TYR A 292 28.13 4.74 14.76
C TYR A 292 29.20 5.77 15.12
N GLN A 293 29.04 6.48 16.24
CA GLN A 293 30.07 7.41 16.74
C GLN A 293 31.37 6.68 17.06
N LYS A 294 31.30 5.54 17.75
CA LYS A 294 32.48 4.68 18.00
C LYS A 294 33.12 4.20 16.70
N ALA A 295 32.33 3.73 15.73
CA ALA A 295 32.87 3.30 14.44
C ALA A 295 33.70 4.40 13.77
N ILE A 296 33.20 5.65 13.77
CA ILE A 296 33.92 6.81 13.22
C ILE A 296 35.22 7.09 13.97
N GLU A 297 35.23 7.00 15.31
CA GLU A 297 36.45 7.19 16.11
C GLU A 297 37.55 6.22 15.70
N PHE A 298 37.21 4.95 15.50
CA PHE A 298 38.15 3.91 15.06
C PHE A 298 38.64 4.13 13.63
N TYR A 299 37.75 4.38 12.67
CA TYR A 299 38.16 4.65 11.29
C TYR A 299 39.06 5.89 11.16
N LYS A 300 38.87 6.91 12.02
CA LYS A 300 39.73 8.11 12.03
C LYS A 300 41.14 7.87 12.53
N GLN A 301 41.39 6.85 13.36
CA GLN A 301 42.74 6.51 13.82
C GLN A 301 43.62 6.03 12.67
N GLU A 302 43.01 5.38 11.68
CA GLU A 302 43.73 4.81 10.53
C GLU A 302 43.83 5.80 9.37
N SER A 303 42.77 6.57 9.09
CA SER A 303 42.74 7.55 8.00
C SER A 303 41.88 8.78 8.37
N PRO A 304 42.49 9.90 8.77
CA PRO A 304 41.79 11.01 9.42
C PRO A 304 40.73 11.75 8.57
N GLU A 305 40.84 11.77 7.23
CA GLU A 305 40.03 12.70 6.41
C GLU A 305 39.26 12.09 5.22
N ASN A 306 39.48 10.84 4.79
CA ASN A 306 38.84 10.32 3.56
C ASN A 306 38.58 8.79 3.60
N HIS A 307 38.16 8.25 4.73
CA HIS A 307 37.84 6.81 4.80
C HIS A 307 36.42 6.54 4.26
N ILE A 308 36.28 5.69 3.23
CA ILE A 308 34.97 5.38 2.60
C ILE A 308 33.95 4.88 3.63
N ALA A 309 34.38 4.07 4.60
CA ALA A 309 33.46 3.58 5.63
C ALA A 309 32.94 4.69 6.56
N ILE A 310 33.66 5.81 6.75
CA ILE A 310 33.12 6.96 7.50
C ILE A 310 31.92 7.56 6.76
N ALA A 311 31.99 7.67 5.43
CA ALA A 311 30.87 8.14 4.63
C ALA A 311 29.67 7.19 4.69
N SER A 312 29.90 5.87 4.63
CA SER A 312 28.84 4.88 4.84
C SER A 312 28.17 5.02 6.23
N VAL A 313 28.95 5.30 7.28
CA VAL A 313 28.41 5.58 8.61
C VAL A 313 27.62 6.89 8.64
N TYR A 314 28.12 7.97 8.04
CA TYR A 314 27.39 9.24 7.94
C TYR A 314 26.07 9.09 7.17
N ASN A 315 26.04 8.32 6.08
CA ASN A 315 24.81 8.02 5.36
C ASN A 315 23.80 7.29 6.25
N ASN A 316 24.24 6.33 7.07
CA ASN A 316 23.36 5.63 8.00
C ASN A 316 22.86 6.53 9.14
N ILE A 317 23.70 7.43 9.66
CA ILE A 317 23.28 8.46 10.64
C ILE A 317 22.24 9.40 10.01
N GLY A 318 22.45 9.85 8.78
CA GLY A 318 21.48 10.65 8.03
C GLY A 318 20.14 9.92 7.87
N ALA A 319 20.17 8.61 7.60
CA ALA A 319 18.97 7.79 7.52
C ALA A 319 18.23 7.65 8.85
N ILE A 320 18.93 7.64 9.99
CA ILE A 320 18.31 7.69 11.32
C ILE A 320 17.62 9.03 11.52
N TYR A 321 18.31 10.16 11.28
CA TYR A 321 17.70 11.48 11.46
C TYR A 321 16.51 11.72 10.53
N TYR A 322 16.54 11.15 9.32
CA TYR A 322 15.38 11.15 8.42
C TYR A 322 14.20 10.40 9.06
N LYS A 323 14.43 9.21 9.64
CA LYS A 323 13.38 8.43 10.32
C LYS A 323 12.83 9.10 11.58
N THR A 324 13.64 9.88 12.29
CA THR A 324 13.21 10.64 13.47
C THR A 324 12.56 12.00 13.13
N GLY A 325 12.50 12.37 11.85
CA GLY A 325 11.89 13.62 11.38
C GLY A 325 12.81 14.85 11.48
N GLU A 326 14.08 14.67 11.85
CA GLU A 326 15.07 15.75 11.95
C GLU A 326 15.75 16.00 10.60
N PHE A 327 14.96 16.42 9.60
CA PHE A 327 15.37 16.51 8.19
C PHE A 327 16.60 17.40 7.95
N ALA A 328 16.74 18.51 8.68
CA ALA A 328 17.89 19.41 8.55
C ALA A 328 19.21 18.72 8.96
N LYS A 329 19.19 17.93 10.05
CA LYS A 329 20.36 17.14 10.47
C LYS A 329 20.64 16.01 9.50
N ALA A 330 19.60 15.37 8.99
CA ALA A 330 19.76 14.33 7.97
C ALA A 330 20.54 14.87 6.76
N LEU A 331 20.16 16.06 6.27
CA LEU A 331 20.84 16.72 5.16
C LEU A 331 22.30 17.06 5.49
N GLU A 332 22.60 17.57 6.69
CA GLU A 332 23.97 17.84 7.14
C GLU A 332 24.87 16.59 7.06
N PHE A 333 24.36 15.43 7.48
CA PHE A 333 25.11 14.18 7.41
C PHE A 333 25.21 13.62 5.98
N TYR A 334 24.18 13.82 5.16
CA TYR A 334 24.28 13.48 3.74
C TYR A 334 25.24 14.37 2.97
N ASP A 335 25.37 15.66 3.32
CA ASP A 335 26.38 16.57 2.74
C ASP A 335 27.79 16.13 3.12
N LYS A 336 28.02 15.75 4.39
CA LYS A 336 29.28 15.15 4.83
C LYS A 336 29.61 13.88 4.05
N THR A 337 28.61 13.03 3.82
CA THR A 337 28.76 11.82 2.99
C THR A 337 29.12 12.18 1.55
N SER A 338 28.40 13.13 0.96
CA SER A 338 28.58 13.59 -0.42
C SER A 338 29.99 14.12 -0.65
N ASN A 339 30.50 14.94 0.26
CA ASN A 339 31.86 15.49 0.17
C ASN A 339 32.93 14.40 0.13
N ILE A 340 32.79 13.34 0.92
CA ILE A 340 33.75 12.22 0.94
C ILE A 340 33.60 11.38 -0.33
N PHE A 341 32.37 11.01 -0.70
CA PHE A 341 32.12 10.17 -1.88
C PHE A 341 32.58 10.83 -3.19
N HIS A 342 32.37 12.14 -3.39
CA HIS A 342 32.83 12.84 -4.59
C HIS A 342 34.36 12.91 -4.73
N ASN A 343 35.09 12.81 -3.62
CA ASN A 343 36.56 12.82 -3.64
C ASN A 343 37.16 11.45 -3.95
N ILE A 344 36.44 10.36 -3.66
CA ILE A 344 36.98 8.99 -3.69
C ILE A 344 36.36 8.12 -4.77
N LEU A 345 35.04 8.22 -4.95
CA LEU A 345 34.27 7.32 -5.80
C LEU A 345 34.18 7.85 -7.23
N SER A 346 34.08 6.92 -8.19
CA SER A 346 33.70 7.28 -9.55
C SER A 346 32.24 7.73 -9.61
N TRP A 347 31.90 8.53 -10.62
CA TRP A 347 30.56 9.10 -10.79
C TRP A 347 29.44 8.02 -10.87
N ASN A 348 29.79 6.79 -11.25
CA ASN A 348 28.89 5.65 -11.39
C ASN A 348 29.00 4.65 -10.22
N ASP A 349 29.36 5.09 -9.02
CA ASP A 349 29.39 4.18 -7.86
C ASP A 349 27.96 3.95 -7.29
N PRO A 350 27.57 2.69 -6.98
CA PRO A 350 26.26 2.40 -6.38
C PRO A 350 25.95 3.15 -5.07
N ALA A 351 26.98 3.49 -4.29
CA ALA A 351 26.85 4.24 -3.05
C ALA A 351 26.36 5.67 -3.31
N LEU A 352 26.83 6.33 -4.37
CA LEU A 352 26.32 7.64 -4.82
C LEU A 352 24.86 7.57 -5.22
N GLY A 353 24.45 6.52 -5.95
CA GLY A 353 23.04 6.30 -6.30
C GLY A 353 22.15 6.17 -5.06
N THR A 354 22.64 5.49 -4.01
CA THR A 354 21.91 5.36 -2.74
C THR A 354 21.85 6.68 -1.97
N LEU A 355 22.95 7.42 -1.91
CA LEU A 355 23.01 8.73 -1.28
C LEU A 355 22.05 9.72 -1.94
N TYR A 356 22.07 9.85 -3.26
CA TYR A 356 21.17 10.76 -3.98
C TYR A 356 19.70 10.37 -3.81
N ASN A 357 19.38 9.08 -3.76
CA ASN A 357 18.03 8.65 -3.44
C ASN A 357 17.60 9.11 -2.03
N ASN A 358 18.51 9.04 -1.05
CA ASN A 358 18.21 9.44 0.32
C ASN A 358 18.08 10.97 0.46
N ILE A 359 18.96 11.73 -0.19
CA ILE A 359 18.87 13.20 -0.25
C ILE A 359 17.56 13.61 -0.90
N GLY A 360 17.19 13.00 -2.03
CA GLY A 360 15.92 13.27 -2.70
C GLY A 360 14.72 13.11 -1.77
N SER A 361 14.67 12.03 -0.98
CA SER A 361 13.58 11.79 -0.02
C SER A 361 13.56 12.79 1.15
N VAL A 362 14.72 13.32 1.58
CA VAL A 362 14.76 14.43 2.54
C VAL A 362 14.21 15.71 1.90
N CYS A 363 14.63 16.03 0.68
CA CYS A 363 14.13 17.18 -0.07
C CYS A 363 12.61 17.10 -0.27
N GLU A 364 12.06 15.92 -0.58
CA GLU A 364 10.60 15.68 -0.62
C GLU A 364 9.93 16.03 0.73
N SER A 365 10.53 15.63 1.84
CA SER A 365 9.99 15.88 3.18
C SER A 365 10.05 17.36 3.56
N LEU A 366 11.04 18.10 3.02
CA LEU A 366 11.19 19.55 3.14
C LEU A 366 10.37 20.33 2.10
N GLN A 367 9.56 19.66 1.26
CA GLN A 367 8.79 20.25 0.17
C GLN A 367 9.64 20.96 -0.92
N MET A 368 10.92 20.61 -1.02
CA MET A 368 11.85 21.06 -2.05
C MET A 368 11.74 20.14 -3.28
N ASN A 369 10.59 20.19 -3.96
CA ASN A 369 10.24 19.22 -5.02
C ASN A 369 11.19 19.27 -6.23
N THR A 370 11.71 20.44 -6.59
CA THR A 370 12.65 20.61 -7.71
C THR A 370 13.99 19.93 -7.46
N GLU A 371 14.57 20.13 -6.28
CA GLU A 371 15.82 19.52 -5.85
C GLU A 371 15.64 18.03 -5.64
N ALA A 372 14.50 17.61 -5.06
CA ALA A 372 14.15 16.20 -4.92
C ALA A 372 14.16 15.48 -6.27
N LEU A 373 13.54 16.08 -7.29
CA LEU A 373 13.51 15.53 -8.64
C LEU A 373 14.92 15.39 -9.22
N GLU A 374 15.76 16.42 -9.09
CA GLU A 374 17.15 16.40 -9.57
C GLU A 374 17.95 15.26 -8.94
N PHE A 375 17.88 15.10 -7.61
CA PHE A 375 18.59 14.05 -6.90
C PHE A 375 18.07 12.65 -7.25
N HIS A 376 16.75 12.46 -7.37
CA HIS A 376 16.21 11.18 -7.80
C HIS A 376 16.59 10.83 -9.24
N GLN A 377 16.66 11.81 -10.15
CA GLN A 377 17.14 11.59 -11.51
C GLN A 377 18.63 11.23 -11.55
N LYS A 378 19.48 11.90 -10.76
CA LYS A 378 20.89 11.51 -10.60
C LYS A 378 21.02 10.07 -10.08
N SER A 379 20.24 9.70 -9.06
CA SER A 379 20.17 8.32 -8.55
C SER A 379 19.75 7.33 -9.64
N LEU A 380 18.72 7.67 -10.43
CA LEU A 380 18.22 6.81 -11.49
C LEU A 380 19.28 6.58 -12.57
N HIS A 381 19.96 7.64 -13.02
CA HIS A 381 21.00 7.55 -14.03
C HIS A 381 22.12 6.59 -13.62
N ILE A 382 22.63 6.74 -12.39
CA ILE A 382 23.66 5.85 -11.83
C ILE A 382 23.15 4.40 -11.74
N ARG A 383 21.93 4.19 -11.22
CA ARG A 383 21.36 2.86 -11.05
C ARG A 383 21.09 2.14 -12.38
N GLN A 384 20.70 2.87 -13.43
CA GLN A 384 20.44 2.29 -14.76
C GLN A 384 21.71 1.78 -15.45
N GLU A 385 22.85 2.43 -15.23
CA GLU A 385 24.14 2.02 -15.81
C GLU A 385 24.70 0.75 -15.16
N ILE A 386 24.44 0.53 -13.86
CA ILE A 386 25.10 -0.51 -13.07
C ILE A 386 24.20 -1.72 -12.82
N LEU A 387 22.90 -1.49 -12.58
CA LEU A 387 21.99 -2.54 -12.14
C LEU A 387 21.33 -3.23 -13.32
N PRO A 388 21.00 -4.53 -13.18
CA PRO A 388 20.18 -5.23 -14.17
C PRO A 388 18.84 -4.52 -14.40
N PRO A 389 18.25 -4.60 -15.62
CA PRO A 389 17.04 -3.85 -15.99
C PRO A 389 15.83 -4.03 -15.06
N PHE A 390 15.73 -5.17 -14.36
CA PHE A 390 14.62 -5.47 -13.46
C PHE A 390 15.03 -5.46 -11.98
N HIS A 391 16.07 -4.72 -11.61
CA HIS A 391 16.50 -4.65 -10.22
C HIS A 391 15.49 -3.86 -9.35
N PRO A 392 15.08 -4.34 -8.15
CA PRO A 392 14.08 -3.67 -7.31
C PRO A 392 14.41 -2.21 -6.95
N SER A 393 15.69 -1.86 -6.82
CA SER A 393 16.12 -0.46 -6.58
C SER A 393 15.77 0.49 -7.71
N LEU A 394 15.67 0.02 -8.96
CA LEU A 394 15.20 0.84 -10.09
C LEU A 394 13.71 1.17 -9.91
N ALA A 395 12.89 0.16 -9.57
CA ALA A 395 11.47 0.38 -9.28
C ALA A 395 11.26 1.39 -8.14
N LYS A 396 12.03 1.27 -7.04
CA LYS A 396 11.98 2.24 -5.94
C LYS A 396 12.31 3.66 -6.40
N THR A 397 13.32 3.83 -7.25
CA THR A 397 13.70 5.15 -7.76
C THR A 397 12.61 5.72 -8.66
N HIS A 398 12.06 4.91 -9.57
CA HIS A 398 10.95 5.33 -10.43
C HIS A 398 9.72 5.74 -9.61
N ARG A 399 9.37 4.98 -8.57
CA ARG A 399 8.27 5.30 -7.64
C ARG A 399 8.49 6.64 -6.92
N ASN A 400 9.71 6.94 -6.48
CA ASN A 400 10.03 8.22 -5.84
C ASN A 400 9.93 9.39 -6.84
N ILE A 401 10.47 9.23 -8.06
CA ILE A 401 10.33 10.26 -9.11
C ILE A 401 8.85 10.52 -9.44
N ALA A 402 8.06 9.45 -9.54
CA ALA A 402 6.62 9.56 -9.78
C ALA A 402 5.90 10.34 -8.68
N ALA A 403 6.22 10.06 -7.40
CA ALA A 403 5.66 10.79 -6.26
C ALA A 403 6.01 12.29 -6.28
N VAL A 404 7.21 12.65 -6.75
CA VAL A 404 7.59 14.06 -6.94
C VAL A 404 6.77 14.72 -8.06
N TYR A 405 6.61 14.06 -9.22
CA TYR A 405 5.77 14.56 -10.30
C TYR A 405 4.30 14.72 -9.88
N GLU A 406 3.78 13.78 -9.09
CA GLU A 406 2.43 13.86 -8.52
C GLU A 406 2.26 15.12 -7.66
N ARG A 407 3.22 15.43 -6.78
CA ARG A 407 3.21 16.66 -5.96
C ARG A 407 3.33 17.94 -6.79
N LEU A 408 4.00 17.88 -7.94
CA LEU A 408 4.09 18.98 -8.89
C LEU A 408 2.82 19.13 -9.76
N GLY A 409 1.86 18.20 -9.65
CA GLY A 409 0.64 18.17 -10.48
C GLY A 409 0.87 17.64 -11.90
N GLU A 410 2.05 17.11 -12.21
CA GLU A 410 2.39 16.52 -13.52
C GLU A 410 1.94 15.04 -13.58
N PHE A 411 0.65 14.79 -13.44
CA PHE A 411 0.09 13.44 -13.28
C PHE A 411 0.42 12.47 -14.42
N SER A 412 0.47 12.94 -15.67
CA SER A 412 0.84 12.08 -16.81
C SER A 412 2.27 11.54 -16.71
N ARG A 413 3.22 12.36 -16.23
CA ARG A 413 4.59 11.91 -15.98
C ARG A 413 4.66 11.01 -14.76
N ALA A 414 3.89 11.32 -13.72
CA ALA A 414 3.80 10.45 -12.54
C ALA A 414 3.35 9.03 -12.93
N LEU A 415 2.30 8.89 -13.75
CA LEU A 415 1.85 7.59 -14.27
C LEU A 415 2.94 6.87 -15.05
N GLU A 416 3.62 7.54 -15.99
CA GLU A 416 4.70 6.93 -16.78
C GLU A 416 5.78 6.29 -15.89
N PHE A 417 6.17 6.99 -14.81
CA PHE A 417 7.17 6.50 -13.87
C PHE A 417 6.62 5.41 -12.94
N TYR A 418 5.38 5.50 -12.47
CA TYR A 418 4.77 4.42 -11.69
C TYR A 418 4.57 3.14 -12.52
N GLU A 419 4.17 3.24 -13.79
CA GLU A 419 4.04 2.10 -14.71
C GLU A 419 5.40 1.42 -14.97
N LYS A 420 6.47 2.20 -15.14
CA LYS A 420 7.84 1.67 -15.22
C LYS A 420 8.23 0.93 -13.93
N ALA A 421 7.89 1.48 -12.76
CA ALA A 421 8.14 0.81 -11.48
C ALA A 421 7.36 -0.51 -11.37
N LEU A 422 6.08 -0.50 -11.76
CA LEU A 422 5.21 -1.68 -11.77
C LEU A 422 5.76 -2.78 -12.68
N GLN A 423 6.15 -2.44 -13.92
CA GLN A 423 6.71 -3.40 -14.87
C GLN A 423 7.99 -4.08 -14.35
N ILE A 424 8.84 -3.33 -13.65
CA ILE A 424 10.05 -3.88 -13.03
C ILE A 424 9.66 -4.84 -11.90
N GLN A 425 8.71 -4.45 -11.05
CA GLN A 425 8.26 -5.26 -9.91
C GLN A 425 7.57 -6.55 -10.34
N GLU A 426 6.69 -6.51 -11.34
CA GLU A 426 5.99 -7.71 -11.87
C GLU A 426 6.96 -8.77 -12.40
N LYS A 427 8.11 -8.35 -12.93
CA LYS A 427 9.14 -9.26 -13.46
C LYS A 427 10.14 -9.74 -12.41
N SER A 428 10.31 -8.99 -11.31
CA SER A 428 11.37 -9.24 -10.32
C SER A 428 10.87 -9.79 -8.99
N LEU A 429 9.60 -9.58 -8.68
CA LEU A 429 8.98 -9.96 -7.40
C LEU A 429 7.92 -11.05 -7.62
N PRO A 430 7.64 -11.87 -6.58
CA PRO A 430 6.50 -12.77 -6.60
C PRO A 430 5.18 -11.98 -6.84
N PRO A 431 4.17 -12.59 -7.50
CA PRO A 431 2.91 -11.91 -7.85
C PRO A 431 2.14 -11.26 -6.68
N LYS A 432 2.47 -11.64 -5.44
CA LYS A 432 1.79 -11.22 -4.20
C LYS A 432 2.74 -10.48 -3.27
N HIS A 433 3.69 -9.72 -3.82
CA HIS A 433 4.63 -8.94 -3.02
C HIS A 433 4.01 -7.60 -2.58
N HIS A 434 4.28 -7.15 -1.35
CA HIS A 434 3.70 -5.91 -0.80
C HIS A 434 4.07 -4.64 -1.60
N ASP A 435 5.22 -4.67 -2.28
CA ASP A 435 5.65 -3.55 -3.14
C ASP A 435 4.76 -3.37 -4.37
N LEU A 436 4.15 -4.46 -4.89
CA LEU A 436 3.17 -4.37 -5.98
C LEU A 436 1.91 -3.67 -5.50
N ALA A 437 1.37 -4.08 -4.34
CA ALA A 437 0.26 -3.41 -3.67
C ALA A 437 0.51 -1.90 -3.50
N THR A 438 1.69 -1.52 -3.00
CA THR A 438 2.07 -0.11 -2.83
C THR A 438 2.06 0.65 -4.15
N THR A 439 2.59 0.06 -5.22
CA THR A 439 2.61 0.72 -6.55
C THR A 439 1.21 0.82 -7.13
N TYR A 440 0.35 -0.20 -7.00
CA TYR A 440 -1.05 -0.15 -7.41
C TYR A 440 -1.82 0.95 -6.68
N ASN A 441 -1.67 1.07 -5.35
CA ASN A 441 -2.28 2.15 -4.59
C ASN A 441 -1.85 3.53 -5.11
N ASN A 442 -0.56 3.72 -5.41
CA ASN A 442 -0.08 5.02 -5.89
C ASN A 442 -0.61 5.34 -7.29
N ILE A 443 -0.64 4.37 -8.21
CA ILE A 443 -1.25 4.54 -9.53
C ILE A 443 -2.74 4.91 -9.38
N ALA A 444 -3.45 4.23 -8.50
CA ALA A 444 -4.85 4.51 -8.20
C ALA A 444 -5.04 5.95 -7.68
N THR A 445 -4.18 6.41 -6.77
CA THR A 445 -4.21 7.79 -6.26
C THR A 445 -3.96 8.82 -7.37
N VAL A 446 -3.06 8.55 -8.32
CA VAL A 446 -2.85 9.45 -9.46
C VAL A 446 -4.10 9.51 -10.36
N TYR A 447 -4.70 8.37 -10.69
CA TYR A 447 -5.95 8.36 -11.45
C TYR A 447 -7.10 9.07 -10.72
N ASP A 448 -7.18 8.90 -9.40
CA ASP A 448 -8.16 9.58 -8.55
C ASP A 448 -7.94 11.10 -8.57
N ASN A 449 -6.69 11.57 -8.48
CA ASN A 449 -6.34 12.99 -8.61
C ASN A 449 -6.59 13.56 -10.02
N MET A 450 -6.55 12.72 -11.05
CA MET A 450 -6.93 13.11 -12.42
C MET A 450 -8.44 13.12 -12.67
N GLY A 451 -9.25 12.70 -11.69
CA GLY A 451 -10.70 12.57 -11.85
C GLY A 451 -11.17 11.29 -12.57
N ASN A 452 -10.25 10.37 -12.87
CA ASN A 452 -10.56 9.09 -13.49
C ASN A 452 -10.82 8.01 -12.43
N TYR A 453 -11.93 8.18 -11.70
CA TYR A 453 -12.25 7.36 -10.53
C TYR A 453 -12.50 5.88 -10.84
N THR A 454 -12.96 5.57 -12.05
CA THR A 454 -13.25 4.18 -12.46
C THR A 454 -11.95 3.39 -12.70
N GLU A 455 -10.94 3.99 -13.33
CA GLU A 455 -9.61 3.39 -13.41
C GLU A 455 -8.93 3.32 -12.03
N ALA A 456 -9.07 4.38 -11.22
CA ALA A 456 -8.54 4.37 -9.85
C ALA A 456 -9.06 3.17 -9.03
N LEU A 457 -10.37 2.90 -9.09
CA LEU A 457 -10.98 1.76 -8.40
C LEU A 457 -10.42 0.41 -8.86
N LYS A 458 -10.13 0.21 -10.15
CA LYS A 458 -9.52 -1.05 -10.64
C LYS A 458 -8.17 -1.32 -9.97
N TYR A 459 -7.34 -0.27 -9.84
CA TYR A 459 -6.03 -0.39 -9.20
C TYR A 459 -6.15 -0.52 -7.67
N TYR A 460 -7.10 0.17 -7.03
CA TYR A 460 -7.38 -0.05 -5.61
C TYR A 460 -7.90 -1.48 -5.33
N GLU A 461 -8.67 -2.08 -6.24
CA GLU A 461 -9.11 -3.48 -6.13
C GLU A 461 -7.93 -4.47 -6.24
N GLN A 462 -6.96 -4.20 -7.10
CA GLN A 462 -5.73 -5.00 -7.20
C GLN A 462 -4.87 -4.90 -5.93
N ASP A 463 -4.70 -3.68 -5.40
CA ASP A 463 -4.04 -3.46 -4.11
C ASP A 463 -4.76 -4.20 -2.97
N LEU A 464 -6.09 -4.05 -2.88
CA LEU A 464 -6.90 -4.72 -1.87
C LEU A 464 -6.77 -6.25 -1.94
N HIS A 465 -6.79 -6.82 -3.15
CA HIS A 465 -6.63 -8.27 -3.34
C HIS A 465 -5.30 -8.76 -2.78
N ILE A 466 -4.19 -8.08 -3.10
CA ILE A 466 -2.87 -8.44 -2.59
C ILE A 466 -2.81 -8.22 -1.07
N ALA A 467 -3.33 -7.10 -0.57
CA ALA A 467 -3.31 -6.78 0.86
C ALA A 467 -4.08 -7.80 1.71
N LEU A 468 -5.22 -8.31 1.23
CA LEU A 468 -6.03 -9.33 1.92
C LEU A 468 -5.33 -10.69 2.03
N GLU A 469 -4.42 -11.00 1.10
CA GLU A 469 -3.68 -12.27 1.11
C GLU A 469 -2.40 -12.20 1.95
N ILE A 470 -1.72 -11.03 1.98
CA ILE A 470 -0.48 -10.85 2.74
C ILE A 470 -0.76 -10.59 4.23
N PHE A 471 -1.75 -9.76 4.51
CA PHE A 471 -1.94 -9.22 5.85
C PHE A 471 -3.15 -9.85 6.56
N PRO A 472 -3.10 -9.99 7.89
CA PRO A 472 -4.28 -10.33 8.66
C PRO A 472 -5.40 -9.31 8.43
N ASN A 473 -6.66 -9.73 8.54
CA ASN A 473 -7.87 -8.92 8.29
C ASN A 473 -7.96 -7.58 9.08
N HIS A 474 -7.07 -7.33 10.04
CA HIS A 474 -7.04 -6.13 10.87
C HIS A 474 -5.73 -5.33 10.75
N HIS A 475 -4.97 -5.55 9.67
CA HIS A 475 -3.74 -4.82 9.43
C HIS A 475 -4.01 -3.39 8.94
N GLN A 476 -3.17 -2.43 9.36
CA GLN A 476 -3.35 -1.01 9.04
C GLN A 476 -3.35 -0.71 7.54
N THR A 477 -2.61 -1.48 6.74
CA THR A 477 -2.61 -1.35 5.28
C THR A 477 -4.01 -1.52 4.71
N LEU A 478 -4.78 -2.52 5.18
CA LEU A 478 -6.16 -2.74 4.71
C LEU A 478 -7.09 -1.56 5.03
N ALA A 479 -6.90 -0.90 6.18
CA ALA A 479 -7.64 0.31 6.52
C ALA A 479 -7.33 1.44 5.52
N ALA A 480 -6.07 1.65 5.15
CA ALA A 480 -5.70 2.67 4.18
C ALA A 480 -6.35 2.43 2.80
N VAL A 481 -6.31 1.18 2.30
CA VAL A 481 -6.94 0.84 1.01
C VAL A 481 -8.45 1.08 1.05
N HIS A 482 -9.12 0.62 2.12
CA HIS A 482 -10.56 0.85 2.30
C HIS A 482 -10.91 2.34 2.41
N GLN A 483 -10.08 3.15 3.08
CA GLN A 483 -10.26 4.59 3.15
C GLN A 483 -10.19 5.24 1.75
N ASN A 484 -9.20 4.85 0.94
CA ASN A 484 -9.00 5.40 -0.41
C ASN A 484 -10.14 4.98 -1.36
N MET A 485 -10.56 3.71 -1.32
CA MET A 485 -11.73 3.25 -2.06
C MET A 485 -13.01 3.99 -1.64
N GLY A 486 -13.18 4.24 -0.34
CA GLY A 486 -14.30 5.01 0.19
C GLY A 486 -14.36 6.42 -0.38
N ALA A 487 -13.22 7.11 -0.44
CA ALA A 487 -13.12 8.44 -1.06
C ALA A 487 -13.38 8.40 -2.58
N ALA A 488 -12.87 7.39 -3.30
CA ALA A 488 -13.13 7.25 -4.73
C ALA A 488 -14.63 6.99 -5.02
N TYR A 489 -15.31 6.16 -4.23
CA TYR A 489 -16.75 5.93 -4.35
C TYR A 489 -17.58 7.18 -4.02
N ASP A 490 -17.14 8.02 -3.06
CA ASP A 490 -17.77 9.31 -2.76
C ASP A 490 -17.77 10.22 -4.00
N ARG A 491 -16.61 10.35 -4.65
CA ARG A 491 -16.44 11.18 -5.86
C ARG A 491 -17.20 10.67 -7.08
N ILE A 492 -17.51 9.38 -7.14
CA ILE A 492 -18.36 8.76 -8.18
C ILE A 492 -19.86 9.03 -7.92
N GLY A 493 -20.24 9.42 -6.70
CA GLY A 493 -21.63 9.55 -6.27
C GLY A 493 -22.25 8.24 -5.76
N GLU A 494 -21.45 7.20 -5.55
CA GLU A 494 -21.87 5.90 -5.02
C GLU A 494 -21.79 5.89 -3.48
N TYR A 495 -22.50 6.83 -2.85
CA TYR A 495 -22.36 7.16 -1.43
C TYR A 495 -22.57 5.97 -0.48
N SER A 496 -23.44 5.03 -0.84
CA SER A 496 -23.68 3.81 -0.04
C SER A 496 -22.44 2.90 0.03
N LYS A 497 -21.73 2.73 -1.10
CA LYS A 497 -20.47 1.98 -1.15
C LYS A 497 -19.37 2.76 -0.44
N ALA A 498 -19.32 4.08 -0.61
CA ALA A 498 -18.36 4.95 0.09
C ALA A 498 -18.43 4.75 1.61
N LEU A 499 -19.62 4.86 2.21
CA LEU A 499 -19.83 4.63 3.65
C LEU A 499 -19.46 3.21 4.07
N CYS A 500 -19.78 2.19 3.26
CA CYS A 500 -19.42 0.80 3.57
C CYS A 500 -17.90 0.61 3.68
N PHE A 501 -17.12 1.16 2.75
CA PHE A 501 -15.66 1.06 2.76
C PHE A 501 -15.04 1.90 3.89
N LEU A 502 -15.53 3.12 4.13
CA LEU A 502 -15.07 3.95 5.25
C LEU A 502 -15.36 3.30 6.61
N GLN A 503 -16.52 2.65 6.76
CA GLN A 503 -16.88 1.90 7.96
C GLN A 503 -15.93 0.72 8.21
N LYS A 504 -15.60 -0.05 7.16
CA LYS A 504 -14.60 -1.14 7.27
C LYS A 504 -13.23 -0.60 7.70
N SER A 505 -12.79 0.52 7.12
CA SER A 505 -11.54 1.18 7.53
C SER A 505 -11.57 1.58 9.01
N LEU A 506 -12.68 2.17 9.46
CA LEU A 506 -12.86 2.58 10.86
C LEU A 506 -12.80 1.38 11.81
N GLU A 507 -13.51 0.30 11.50
CA GLU A 507 -13.54 -0.91 12.33
C GLU A 507 -12.17 -1.57 12.46
N ILE A 508 -11.38 -1.59 11.38
CA ILE A 508 -10.01 -2.12 11.41
C ILE A 508 -9.12 -1.28 12.34
N ARG A 509 -9.19 0.05 12.22
CA ARG A 509 -8.39 0.94 13.06
C ARG A 509 -8.82 0.87 14.53
N GLN A 510 -10.12 0.82 14.82
CA GLN A 510 -10.64 0.77 16.20
C GLN A 510 -10.25 -0.51 16.95
N ARG A 511 -10.03 -1.63 16.24
CA ARG A 511 -9.56 -2.88 16.87
C ARG A 511 -8.09 -2.85 17.28
N SER A 512 -7.30 -1.96 16.70
CA SER A 512 -5.84 -1.98 16.76
C SER A 512 -5.22 -0.73 17.38
N LEU A 513 -5.98 0.36 17.46
CA LEU A 513 -5.53 1.67 17.91
C LEU A 513 -6.56 2.27 18.89
N PRO A 514 -6.13 3.16 19.81
CA PRO A 514 -7.04 3.95 20.64
C PRO A 514 -8.03 4.79 19.81
N ASP A 515 -9.20 5.08 20.37
CA ASP A 515 -10.27 5.84 19.70
C ASP A 515 -9.85 7.27 19.32
N ASP A 516 -8.89 7.85 20.04
CA ASP A 516 -8.33 9.17 19.78
C ASP A 516 -7.10 9.13 18.87
N HIS A 517 -6.75 7.99 18.27
CA HIS A 517 -5.57 7.92 17.42
C HIS A 517 -5.69 8.86 16.19
N PRO A 518 -4.63 9.61 15.79
CA PRO A 518 -4.70 10.60 14.71
C PRO A 518 -5.22 10.07 13.37
N THR A 519 -4.97 8.79 13.10
CA THR A 519 -5.45 8.13 11.86
C THR A 519 -6.96 7.95 11.83
N MET A 520 -7.71 8.15 12.91
CA MET A 520 -9.18 8.11 12.88
C MET A 520 -9.76 9.36 12.21
N ALA A 521 -9.13 10.52 12.42
CA ALA A 521 -9.64 11.81 11.97
C ALA A 521 -9.84 11.90 10.43
N PRO A 522 -8.93 11.40 9.57
CA PRO A 522 -9.17 11.33 8.13
C PRO A 522 -10.42 10.52 7.75
N ILE A 523 -10.69 9.42 8.45
CA ILE A 523 -11.88 8.59 8.17
C ILE A 523 -13.14 9.35 8.53
N TYR A 524 -13.16 10.00 9.70
CA TYR A 524 -14.30 10.83 10.11
C TYR A 524 -14.52 12.01 9.18
N ASN A 525 -13.46 12.69 8.73
CA ASN A 525 -13.59 13.75 7.72
C ASN A 525 -14.18 13.22 6.40
N ASN A 526 -13.73 12.06 5.92
CA ASN A 526 -14.27 11.46 4.70
C ASN A 526 -15.74 11.04 4.87
N MET A 527 -16.12 10.47 6.03
CA MET A 527 -17.52 10.17 6.33
C MET A 527 -18.37 11.44 6.40
N GLY A 528 -17.84 12.51 6.99
CA GLY A 528 -18.47 13.82 7.01
C GLY A 528 -18.75 14.35 5.60
N SER A 529 -17.76 14.25 4.70
CA SER A 529 -17.87 14.62 3.28
C SER A 529 -18.99 13.83 2.58
N VAL A 530 -19.02 12.51 2.76
CA VAL A 530 -20.07 11.68 2.16
C VAL A 530 -21.47 12.07 2.67
N TYR A 531 -21.62 12.33 3.97
CA TYR A 531 -22.91 12.78 4.51
C TYR A 531 -23.31 14.18 4.05
N ASP A 532 -22.33 15.08 3.84
CA ASP A 532 -22.55 16.40 3.26
C ASP A 532 -23.07 16.29 1.82
N HIS A 533 -22.44 15.47 0.98
CA HIS A 533 -22.90 15.19 -0.40
C HIS A 533 -24.28 14.51 -0.46
N ILE A 534 -24.65 13.71 0.55
CA ILE A 534 -26.00 13.13 0.67
C ILE A 534 -27.05 14.20 1.05
N GLY A 535 -26.63 15.33 1.64
CA GLY A 535 -27.51 16.38 2.20
C GLY A 535 -27.89 16.14 3.66
N GLU A 536 -27.23 15.21 4.37
CA GLU A 536 -27.46 14.89 5.78
C GLU A 536 -26.56 15.73 6.69
N SER A 537 -26.75 17.05 6.67
CA SER A 537 -25.87 18.06 7.27
C SER A 537 -25.62 17.84 8.77
N SER A 538 -26.60 17.32 9.51
CA SER A 538 -26.46 17.04 10.94
C SER A 538 -25.43 15.93 11.23
N LYS A 539 -25.45 14.85 10.45
CA LYS A 539 -24.48 13.75 10.55
C LYS A 539 -23.11 14.19 10.05
N ALA A 540 -23.08 14.96 8.96
CA ALA A 540 -21.83 15.52 8.44
C ALA A 540 -21.10 16.34 9.52
N LEU A 541 -21.83 17.21 10.23
CA LEU A 541 -21.28 18.02 11.32
C LEU A 541 -20.75 17.16 12.47
N GLU A 542 -21.50 16.12 12.87
CA GLU A 542 -21.06 15.19 13.92
C GLU A 542 -19.72 14.53 13.58
N TYR A 543 -19.57 14.03 12.36
CA TYR A 543 -18.34 13.36 11.93
C TYR A 543 -17.18 14.34 11.75
N TYR A 544 -17.40 15.50 11.13
CA TYR A 544 -16.35 16.52 11.04
C TYR A 544 -15.90 17.00 12.42
N GLN A 545 -16.81 17.15 13.38
CA GLN A 545 -16.46 17.55 14.74
C GLN A 545 -15.63 16.47 15.44
N LYS A 546 -15.96 15.18 15.29
CA LYS A 546 -15.12 14.07 15.81
C LYS A 546 -13.70 14.11 15.26
N GLY A 547 -13.55 14.36 13.95
CA GLY A 547 -12.23 14.52 13.32
C GLY A 547 -11.47 15.73 13.87
N LEU A 548 -12.16 16.87 14.01
CA LEU A 548 -11.58 18.09 14.56
C LEU A 548 -11.11 17.91 16.02
N ASP A 549 -11.92 17.27 16.87
CA ASP A 549 -11.61 17.05 18.28
C ASP A 549 -10.34 16.19 18.47
N ILE A 550 -10.12 15.21 17.60
CA ILE A 550 -8.90 14.39 17.60
C ILE A 550 -7.70 15.25 17.23
N TYR A 551 -7.78 16.01 16.13
CA TYR A 551 -6.70 16.87 15.70
C TYR A 551 -6.36 17.97 16.71
N GLN A 552 -7.35 18.59 17.35
CA GLN A 552 -7.13 19.62 18.37
C GLN A 552 -6.39 19.10 19.62
N LYS A 553 -6.56 17.82 19.96
CA LYS A 553 -5.89 17.22 21.13
C LYS A 553 -4.42 16.89 20.87
N ILE A 554 -4.07 16.52 19.64
CA ILE A 554 -2.79 15.85 19.34
C ILE A 554 -1.86 16.74 18.52
N LEU A 555 -2.42 17.53 17.61
CA LEU A 555 -1.63 18.32 16.68
C LEU A 555 -1.37 19.72 17.24
N PRO A 556 -0.20 20.30 16.94
CA PRO A 556 0.06 21.71 17.18
C PRO A 556 -1.01 22.60 16.52
N LEU A 557 -1.30 23.76 17.12
CA LEU A 557 -2.31 24.71 16.62
C LEU A 557 -2.08 25.19 15.19
N ASN A 558 -0.88 25.04 14.63
CA ASN A 558 -0.53 25.43 13.27
C ASN A 558 -0.55 24.25 12.26
N HIS A 559 -0.99 23.06 12.65
CA HIS A 559 -0.93 21.89 11.75
C HIS A 559 -1.90 22.00 10.55
N SER A 560 -1.48 21.52 9.38
CA SER A 560 -2.26 21.57 8.13
C SER A 560 -3.60 20.83 8.24
N ASP A 561 -3.59 19.65 8.85
CA ASP A 561 -4.79 18.81 8.97
C ASP A 561 -5.87 19.45 9.84
N LEU A 562 -5.47 20.18 10.88
CA LEU A 562 -6.37 20.99 11.69
C LEU A 562 -7.04 22.07 10.83
N ALA A 563 -6.26 22.75 9.99
CA ALA A 563 -6.80 23.75 9.07
C ALA A 563 -7.77 23.14 8.04
N ALA A 564 -7.49 21.93 7.55
CA ALA A 564 -8.35 21.22 6.61
C ALA A 564 -9.70 20.84 7.26
N SER A 565 -9.70 20.29 8.48
CA SER A 565 -10.94 20.01 9.22
C SER A 565 -11.77 21.28 9.48
N LEU A 566 -11.12 22.38 9.88
CA LEU A 566 -11.80 23.67 10.05
C LEU A 566 -12.41 24.17 8.73
N ASN A 567 -11.71 24.00 7.61
CA ASN A 567 -12.21 24.38 6.28
C ASN A 567 -13.45 23.55 5.89
N ASN A 568 -13.45 22.24 6.18
CA ASN A 568 -14.60 21.38 5.86
C ASN A 568 -15.84 21.75 6.68
N ILE A 569 -15.67 22.06 7.97
CA ILE A 569 -16.77 22.56 8.82
C ILE A 569 -17.27 23.92 8.33
N GLY A 570 -16.36 24.81 7.92
CA GLY A 570 -16.72 26.07 7.27
C GLY A 570 -17.57 25.87 6.02
N SER A 571 -17.17 24.91 5.17
CA SER A 571 -17.91 24.53 3.96
C SER A 571 -19.30 24.00 4.28
N LEU A 572 -19.43 23.14 5.29
CA LEU A 572 -20.73 22.63 5.70
C LEU A 572 -21.64 23.74 6.25
N HIS A 573 -21.09 24.72 6.97
CA HIS A 573 -21.88 25.87 7.41
C HIS A 573 -22.31 26.77 6.24
N ASP A 574 -21.48 26.90 5.20
CA ASP A 574 -21.84 27.61 3.97
C ASP A 574 -22.96 26.89 3.22
N THR A 575 -22.89 25.56 3.06
CA THR A 575 -23.96 24.77 2.43
C THR A 575 -25.27 24.80 3.21
N MET A 576 -25.21 24.89 4.55
CA MET A 576 -26.39 25.10 5.40
C MET A 576 -26.93 26.55 5.37
N GLY A 577 -26.22 27.50 4.76
CA GLY A 577 -26.58 28.93 4.75
C GLY A 577 -26.25 29.69 6.04
N ASP A 578 -25.52 29.07 6.98
CA ASP A 578 -25.02 29.73 8.20
C ASP A 578 -23.70 30.48 7.91
N TYR A 579 -23.78 31.47 7.03
CA TYR A 579 -22.64 32.25 6.55
C TYR A 579 -21.76 32.85 7.67
N PRO A 580 -22.31 33.39 8.78
CA PRO A 580 -21.49 33.90 9.88
C PRO A 580 -20.59 32.83 10.51
N LYS A 581 -21.09 31.62 10.73
CA LYS A 581 -20.26 30.51 11.23
C LYS A 581 -19.29 30.00 10.17
N ALA A 582 -19.71 29.94 8.91
CA ALA A 582 -18.82 29.58 7.80
C ALA A 582 -17.59 30.49 7.78
N LEU A 583 -17.79 31.81 7.85
CA LEU A 583 -16.71 32.80 7.94
C LEU A 583 -15.84 32.60 9.19
N GLU A 584 -16.43 32.34 10.36
CA GLU A 584 -15.67 32.07 11.58
C GLU A 584 -14.70 30.90 11.41
N TYR A 585 -15.17 29.77 10.87
CA TYR A 585 -14.35 28.58 10.66
C TYR A 585 -13.31 28.76 9.54
N TYR A 586 -13.67 29.42 8.43
CA TYR A 586 -12.71 29.71 7.37
C TYR A 586 -11.62 30.68 7.81
N LEU A 587 -11.94 31.70 8.62
CA LEU A 587 -10.95 32.62 9.18
C LEU A 587 -10.01 31.90 10.16
N LYS A 588 -10.52 31.01 11.02
CA LYS A 588 -9.66 30.15 11.86
C LYS A 588 -8.75 29.26 11.03
N SER A 589 -9.25 28.64 9.96
CA SER A 589 -8.45 27.84 9.03
C SER A 589 -7.35 28.69 8.37
N LEU A 590 -7.69 29.90 7.94
CA LEU A 590 -6.75 30.85 7.34
C LEU A 590 -5.63 31.23 8.31
N ASP A 591 -5.97 31.57 9.55
CA ASP A 591 -4.98 31.96 10.57
C ASP A 591 -4.05 30.79 10.90
N THR A 592 -4.58 29.57 11.04
CA THR A 592 -3.78 28.35 11.21
C THR A 592 -2.78 28.17 10.07
N LYS A 593 -3.24 28.31 8.81
CA LYS A 593 -2.40 28.18 7.61
C LYS A 593 -1.34 29.29 7.52
N ARG A 594 -1.66 30.53 7.90
CA ARG A 594 -0.71 31.65 7.87
C ARG A 594 0.44 31.49 8.85
N ILE A 595 0.26 30.71 9.92
CA ILE A 595 1.31 30.43 10.90
C ILE A 595 2.24 29.32 10.39
N SER A 596 1.74 28.33 9.66
CA SER A 596 2.52 27.16 9.22
C SER A 596 3.07 27.22 7.80
N LEU A 597 2.46 27.99 6.92
CA LEU A 597 2.79 27.99 5.50
C LEU A 597 3.46 29.31 5.07
N PRO A 598 4.33 29.27 4.04
CA PRO A 598 4.86 30.49 3.42
C PRO A 598 3.74 31.42 2.94
N LEU A 599 4.05 32.73 2.87
CA LEU A 599 3.09 33.78 2.53
C LEU A 599 2.35 33.56 1.19
N HIS A 600 3.01 32.88 0.25
CA HIS A 600 2.48 32.60 -1.09
C HIS A 600 2.20 31.10 -1.30
N HIS A 601 1.83 30.38 -0.25
CA HIS A 601 1.46 28.98 -0.38
C HIS A 601 0.06 28.84 -1.02
N PRO A 602 -0.13 27.99 -2.05
CA PRO A 602 -1.40 27.80 -2.75
C PRO A 602 -2.61 27.51 -1.85
N SER A 603 -2.41 26.80 -0.74
CA SER A 603 -3.50 26.49 0.21
C SER A 603 -4.11 27.71 0.91
N LEU A 604 -3.41 28.85 0.95
CA LEU A 604 -3.95 30.12 1.43
C LEU A 604 -4.94 30.70 0.42
N ALA A 605 -4.60 30.64 -0.88
CA ALA A 605 -5.46 31.09 -1.95
C ALA A 605 -6.80 30.33 -1.96
N THR A 606 -6.77 29.00 -1.78
CA THR A 606 -8.02 28.21 -1.68
C THR A 606 -8.92 28.70 -0.55
N THR A 607 -8.37 29.02 0.63
CA THR A 607 -9.19 29.54 1.74
C THR A 607 -9.68 30.96 1.47
N TYR A 608 -8.89 31.81 0.82
CA TYR A 608 -9.37 33.12 0.35
C TYR A 608 -10.53 32.98 -0.65
N SER A 609 -10.44 32.04 -1.60
CA SER A 609 -11.53 31.75 -2.53
C SER A 609 -12.81 31.31 -1.80
N ASN A 610 -12.69 30.43 -0.80
CA ASN A 610 -13.85 29.97 -0.02
C ASN A 610 -14.50 31.12 0.76
N ILE A 611 -13.70 32.00 1.38
CA ILE A 611 -14.21 33.21 2.05
C ILE A 611 -14.90 34.14 1.04
N GLY A 612 -14.32 34.28 -0.16
CA GLY A 612 -14.92 35.04 -1.26
C GLY A 612 -16.29 34.49 -1.66
N ALA A 613 -16.43 33.17 -1.79
CA ALA A 613 -17.67 32.49 -2.10
C ALA A 613 -18.75 32.71 -1.02
N VAL A 614 -18.39 32.68 0.27
CA VAL A 614 -19.34 32.99 1.35
C VAL A 614 -19.84 34.43 1.26
N TYR A 615 -18.96 35.41 1.01
CA TYR A 615 -19.39 36.80 0.82
C TYR A 615 -20.24 36.98 -0.44
N GLU A 616 -19.97 36.23 -1.50
CA GLU A 616 -20.79 36.19 -2.71
C GLU A 616 -22.20 35.66 -2.40
N ASN A 617 -22.32 34.56 -1.65
CA ASN A 617 -23.59 33.98 -1.21
C ASN A 617 -24.38 34.94 -0.30
N MET A 618 -23.69 35.74 0.52
CA MET A 618 -24.29 36.82 1.32
C MET A 618 -24.72 38.06 0.50
N GLY A 619 -24.31 38.16 -0.77
CA GLY A 619 -24.54 39.32 -1.63
C GLY A 619 -23.58 40.50 -1.40
N ASP A 620 -22.54 40.35 -0.57
CA ASP A 620 -21.47 41.36 -0.42
C ASP A 620 -20.41 41.15 -1.52
N TYR A 621 -20.81 41.46 -2.75
CA TYR A 621 -19.95 41.29 -3.93
C TYR A 621 -18.64 42.09 -3.86
N SER A 622 -18.60 43.16 -3.06
CA SER A 622 -17.39 43.98 -2.88
C SER A 622 -16.30 43.23 -2.12
N LYS A 623 -16.65 42.57 -1.01
CA LYS A 623 -15.72 41.73 -0.26
C LYS A 623 -15.41 40.43 -0.97
N ALA A 624 -16.40 39.85 -1.65
CA ALA A 624 -16.15 38.66 -2.49
C ALA A 624 -15.03 38.93 -3.50
N LEU A 625 -15.10 40.07 -4.19
CA LEU A 625 -14.06 40.48 -5.14
C LEU A 625 -12.70 40.69 -4.47
N GLU A 626 -12.65 41.37 -3.32
CA GLU A 626 -11.39 41.57 -2.55
C GLU A 626 -10.70 40.24 -2.21
N PHE A 627 -11.48 39.25 -1.78
CA PHE A 627 -10.95 37.93 -1.42
C PHE A 627 -10.57 37.09 -2.64
N TYR A 628 -11.31 37.16 -3.74
CA TYR A 628 -10.90 36.53 -4.99
C TYR A 628 -9.63 37.16 -5.58
N GLU A 629 -9.44 38.48 -5.47
CA GLU A 629 -8.21 39.16 -5.88
C GLU A 629 -7.01 38.70 -5.03
N LYS A 630 -7.16 38.59 -3.70
CA LYS A 630 -6.10 38.01 -2.84
C LYS A 630 -5.73 36.58 -3.22
N SER A 631 -6.74 35.76 -3.57
CA SER A 631 -6.51 34.40 -4.04
C SER A 631 -5.75 34.37 -5.36
N LEU A 632 -6.15 35.21 -6.32
CA LEU A 632 -5.50 35.37 -7.61
C LEU A 632 -4.04 35.85 -7.47
N ASP A 633 -3.77 36.80 -6.58
CA ASP A 633 -2.42 37.31 -6.31
C ASP A 633 -1.50 36.22 -5.77
N VAL A 634 -1.98 35.40 -4.84
CA VAL A 634 -1.22 34.26 -4.33
C VAL A 634 -0.96 33.27 -5.46
N TYR A 635 -1.98 32.85 -6.21
CA TYR A 635 -1.79 31.89 -7.30
C TYR A 635 -0.86 32.39 -8.42
N ASN A 636 -0.91 33.67 -8.78
CA ASN A 636 0.00 34.25 -9.77
C ASN A 636 1.46 34.26 -9.31
N GLN A 637 1.71 34.25 -8.00
CA GLN A 637 3.06 34.21 -7.43
C GLN A 637 3.53 32.78 -7.19
N SER A 638 2.62 31.84 -6.93
CA SER A 638 2.94 30.42 -6.70
C SER A 638 3.13 29.62 -7.98
N PHE A 639 2.48 30.01 -9.07
CA PHE A 639 2.34 29.17 -10.25
C PHE A 639 2.64 29.89 -11.56
N ASP A 640 2.99 29.10 -12.59
CA ASP A 640 3.07 29.57 -13.97
C ASP A 640 1.69 29.99 -14.50
N LYS A 641 1.70 30.86 -15.51
CA LYS A 641 0.50 31.50 -16.09
C LYS A 641 -0.59 30.54 -16.60
N ASN A 642 -0.25 29.28 -16.83
CA ASN A 642 -1.16 28.26 -17.35
C ASN A 642 -1.54 27.20 -16.29
N HIS A 643 -1.32 27.46 -15.00
CA HIS A 643 -1.63 26.48 -13.97
C HIS A 643 -3.16 26.33 -13.77
N PRO A 644 -3.69 25.10 -13.60
CA PRO A 644 -5.13 24.86 -13.53
C PRO A 644 -5.85 25.62 -12.39
N ASN A 645 -5.20 25.83 -11.25
CA ASN A 645 -5.77 26.66 -10.16
C ASN A 645 -6.06 28.12 -10.58
N LEU A 646 -5.31 28.68 -11.54
CA LEU A 646 -5.60 30.00 -12.09
C LEU A 646 -6.89 29.98 -12.93
N ALA A 647 -7.17 28.88 -13.63
CA ALA A 647 -8.42 28.72 -14.37
C ALA A 647 -9.62 28.72 -13.41
N VAL A 648 -9.52 28.02 -12.27
CA VAL A 648 -10.58 27.97 -11.25
C VAL A 648 -10.90 29.36 -10.70
N ILE A 649 -9.90 30.13 -10.29
CA ILE A 649 -10.15 31.47 -9.74
C ILE A 649 -10.73 32.43 -10.80
N TYR A 650 -10.29 32.35 -12.05
CA TYR A 650 -10.90 33.11 -13.14
C TYR A 650 -12.36 32.70 -13.38
N SER A 651 -12.68 31.41 -13.28
CA SER A 651 -14.07 30.94 -13.35
C SER A 651 -14.92 31.49 -12.21
N ASN A 652 -14.41 31.52 -10.97
CA ASN A 652 -15.13 32.08 -9.82
C ASN A 652 -15.36 33.59 -9.97
N MET A 653 -14.35 34.33 -10.43
CA MET A 653 -14.51 35.76 -10.73
C MET A 653 -15.54 35.98 -11.86
N GLY A 654 -15.52 35.14 -12.90
CA GLY A 654 -16.52 35.17 -13.96
C GLY A 654 -17.95 34.95 -13.43
N HIS A 655 -18.12 34.01 -12.51
CA HIS A 655 -19.39 33.76 -11.85
C HIS A 655 -19.87 34.96 -11.02
N LEU A 656 -18.98 35.55 -10.22
CA LEU A 656 -19.26 36.75 -9.43
C LEU A 656 -19.71 37.93 -10.32
N TYR A 657 -18.98 38.21 -11.41
CA TYR A 657 -19.38 39.26 -12.35
C TYR A 657 -20.73 38.96 -13.01
N GLY A 658 -21.04 37.69 -13.28
CA GLY A 658 -22.36 37.26 -13.74
C GLY A 658 -23.47 37.57 -12.74
N LYS A 659 -23.26 37.29 -11.45
CA LYS A 659 -24.21 37.65 -10.37
C LYS A 659 -24.40 39.16 -10.21
N MET A 660 -23.36 39.94 -10.48
CA MET A 660 -23.43 41.41 -10.52
C MET A 660 -24.15 41.96 -11.77
N GLY A 661 -24.56 41.11 -12.72
CA GLY A 661 -25.15 41.51 -14.00
C GLY A 661 -24.14 42.06 -15.02
N LYS A 662 -22.84 41.92 -14.75
CA LYS A 662 -21.74 42.38 -15.61
C LYS A 662 -21.30 41.26 -16.55
N TYR A 663 -22.18 40.91 -17.48
CA TYR A 663 -22.04 39.72 -18.32
C TYR A 663 -20.83 39.75 -19.27
N LEU A 664 -20.43 40.92 -19.77
CA LEU A 664 -19.26 41.04 -20.66
C LEU A 664 -17.95 40.79 -19.91
N GLU A 665 -17.82 41.33 -18.71
CA GLU A 665 -16.69 41.08 -17.82
C GLU A 665 -16.65 39.61 -17.39
N ALA A 666 -17.81 39.01 -17.09
CA ALA A 666 -17.90 37.58 -16.80
C ALA A 666 -17.33 36.72 -17.95
N LEU A 667 -17.70 37.05 -19.20
CA LEU A 667 -17.19 36.36 -20.39
C LEU A 667 -15.68 36.56 -20.59
N ASP A 668 -15.11 37.73 -20.28
CA ASP A 668 -13.65 37.95 -20.35
C ASP A 668 -12.89 37.06 -19.37
N PHE A 669 -13.39 36.94 -18.14
CA PHE A 669 -12.79 36.04 -17.13
C PHE A 669 -12.95 34.57 -17.50
N TYR A 670 -14.12 34.17 -18.01
CA TYR A 670 -14.29 32.81 -18.52
C TYR A 670 -13.39 32.51 -19.72
N ASP A 671 -13.15 33.45 -20.63
CA ASP A 671 -12.22 33.27 -21.75
C ASP A 671 -10.77 33.08 -21.28
N LYS A 672 -10.34 33.79 -20.22
CA LYS A 672 -9.03 33.55 -19.58
C LYS A 672 -8.91 32.14 -19.01
N SER A 673 -9.94 31.69 -18.29
CA SER A 673 -10.00 30.31 -17.77
C SER A 673 -9.94 29.28 -18.91
N LEU A 674 -10.69 29.53 -19.97
CA LEU A 674 -10.79 28.64 -21.12
C LEU A 674 -9.49 28.57 -21.94
N LYS A 675 -8.74 29.69 -22.03
CA LYS A 675 -7.38 29.71 -22.61
C LYS A 675 -6.42 28.82 -21.85
N ILE A 676 -6.48 28.81 -20.51
CA ILE A 676 -5.64 27.93 -19.68
C ILE A 676 -6.00 26.47 -19.94
N HIS A 677 -7.28 26.12 -19.88
CA HIS A 677 -7.73 24.76 -20.20
C HIS A 677 -7.31 24.31 -21.61
N ARG A 678 -7.41 25.19 -22.63
CA ARG A 678 -6.95 24.89 -24.00
C ARG A 678 -5.43 24.70 -24.09
N ALA A 679 -4.65 25.48 -23.35
CA ALA A 679 -3.18 25.39 -23.36
C ALA A 679 -2.65 24.11 -22.70
N MET A 680 -3.41 23.52 -21.79
CA MET A 680 -3.08 22.27 -21.09
C MET A 680 -3.27 21.00 -21.96
N CYS A 681 -3.87 21.11 -23.15
CA CYS A 681 -4.35 19.95 -23.89
C CYS A 681 -3.27 19.10 -24.57
N SER A 682 -2.93 17.99 -23.92
CA SER A 682 -3.07 16.66 -24.51
C SER A 682 -4.32 15.98 -23.91
N SER A 683 -5.42 15.98 -24.66
CA SER A 683 -6.60 15.10 -24.52
C SER A 683 -7.41 14.99 -23.21
N ASN A 684 -7.28 15.85 -22.20
CA ASN A 684 -8.09 15.70 -20.97
C ASN A 684 -9.40 16.51 -21.01
N ASP A 685 -10.47 15.84 -21.41
CA ASP A 685 -11.84 16.18 -21.03
C ASP A 685 -11.92 16.11 -19.49
N THR A 686 -12.01 17.26 -18.81
CA THR A 686 -12.06 17.37 -17.32
C THR A 686 -13.42 17.87 -16.84
N ILE A 687 -13.81 17.51 -15.61
CA ILE A 687 -15.07 17.97 -14.99
C ILE A 687 -15.11 19.50 -14.85
N GLU A 688 -13.98 20.12 -14.52
CA GLU A 688 -13.86 21.58 -14.37
C GLU A 688 -14.15 22.31 -15.69
N LEU A 689 -13.65 21.79 -16.81
CA LEU A 689 -13.93 22.32 -18.15
C LEU A 689 -15.41 22.21 -18.50
N ALA A 690 -16.07 21.10 -18.14
CA ALA A 690 -17.52 20.97 -18.34
C ALA A 690 -18.30 22.01 -17.52
N THR A 691 -17.93 22.21 -16.25
CA THR A 691 -18.53 23.22 -15.38
C THR A 691 -18.32 24.63 -15.94
N LEU A 692 -17.13 24.93 -16.45
CA LEU A 692 -16.84 26.20 -17.13
C LEU A 692 -17.75 26.42 -18.34
N TYR A 693 -17.90 25.43 -19.22
CA TYR A 693 -18.83 25.53 -20.35
C TYR A 693 -20.27 25.71 -19.90
N ASN A 694 -20.71 25.00 -18.86
CA ASN A 694 -22.04 25.19 -18.28
C ASN A 694 -22.24 26.63 -17.80
N ASN A 695 -21.26 27.20 -17.09
CA ASN A 695 -21.35 28.56 -16.58
C ASN A 695 -21.34 29.61 -17.69
N ILE A 696 -20.55 29.42 -18.74
CA ILE A 696 -20.60 30.25 -19.96
C ILE A 696 -21.98 30.17 -20.61
N GLY A 697 -22.56 28.96 -20.70
CA GLY A 697 -23.91 28.75 -21.20
C GLY A 697 -24.97 29.52 -20.41
N LEU A 698 -24.87 29.52 -19.07
CA LEU A 698 -25.76 30.30 -18.20
C LEU A 698 -25.65 31.81 -18.47
N ILE A 699 -24.44 32.36 -18.67
CA ILE A 699 -24.28 33.77 -19.04
C ILE A 699 -24.94 34.07 -20.38
N TYR A 700 -24.74 33.23 -21.41
CA TYR A 700 -25.41 33.39 -22.70
C TYR A 700 -26.93 33.31 -22.58
N SER A 701 -27.45 32.44 -21.70
CA SER A 701 -28.88 32.37 -21.43
C SER A 701 -29.41 33.64 -20.77
N ASN A 702 -28.64 34.27 -19.87
CA ASN A 702 -29.03 35.50 -19.18
C ASN A 702 -28.97 36.76 -20.08
N ILE A 703 -28.27 36.71 -21.21
CA ILE A 703 -28.29 37.75 -22.24
C ILE A 703 -29.23 37.42 -23.41
N ASP A 704 -30.14 36.46 -23.21
CA ASP A 704 -31.13 35.98 -24.19
C ASP A 704 -30.53 35.40 -25.49
N GLU A 705 -29.26 34.98 -25.47
CA GLU A 705 -28.61 34.26 -26.57
C GLU A 705 -28.74 32.73 -26.39
N HIS A 706 -29.97 32.23 -26.28
CA HIS A 706 -30.26 30.83 -25.96
C HIS A 706 -29.62 29.80 -26.92
N ALA A 707 -29.45 30.15 -28.20
CA ALA A 707 -28.79 29.26 -29.17
C ALA A 707 -27.29 29.06 -28.85
N ARG A 708 -26.60 30.10 -28.39
CA ARG A 708 -25.21 29.97 -27.92
C ARG A 708 -25.14 29.27 -26.58
N ALA A 709 -26.10 29.56 -25.68
CA ALA A 709 -26.22 28.86 -24.41
C ALA A 709 -26.31 27.34 -24.63
N LEU A 710 -27.16 26.91 -25.56
CA LEU A 710 -27.32 25.51 -25.95
C LEU A 710 -26.00 24.89 -26.45
N GLU A 711 -25.26 25.57 -27.34
CA GLU A 711 -23.96 25.08 -27.84
C GLU A 711 -22.98 24.79 -26.69
N TYR A 712 -22.93 25.67 -25.69
CA TYR A 712 -22.06 25.51 -24.53
C TYR A 712 -22.56 24.43 -23.56
N PHE A 713 -23.87 24.31 -23.35
CA PHE A 713 -24.43 23.22 -22.56
C PHE A 713 -24.20 21.85 -23.22
N GLU A 714 -24.28 21.75 -24.54
CA GLU A 714 -23.98 20.52 -25.29
C GLU A 714 -22.51 20.12 -25.16
N LYS A 715 -21.57 21.08 -25.23
CA LYS A 715 -20.14 20.81 -24.98
C LYS A 715 -19.89 20.31 -23.55
N SER A 716 -20.54 20.93 -22.55
CA SER A 716 -20.49 20.45 -21.16
C SER A 716 -21.01 19.02 -21.03
N MET A 717 -22.14 18.73 -21.69
CA MET A 717 -22.76 17.40 -21.68
C MET A 717 -21.86 16.34 -22.32
N GLU A 718 -21.24 16.63 -23.47
CA GLU A 718 -20.35 15.70 -24.17
C GLU A 718 -19.19 15.25 -23.25
N ILE A 719 -18.57 16.21 -22.57
CA ILE A 719 -17.47 15.95 -21.62
C ILE A 719 -17.98 15.11 -20.44
N LYS A 720 -19.08 15.52 -19.81
CA LYS A 720 -19.64 14.81 -18.65
C LYS A 720 -20.04 13.38 -18.98
N GLN A 721 -20.62 13.13 -20.15
CA GLN A 721 -21.01 11.79 -20.58
C GLN A 721 -19.83 10.85 -20.85
N LYS A 722 -18.65 11.39 -21.18
CA LYS A 722 -17.42 10.60 -21.36
C LYS A 722 -16.78 10.20 -20.04
N ILE A 723 -16.82 11.09 -19.04
CA ILE A 723 -16.09 10.93 -17.77
C ILE A 723 -16.96 10.25 -16.71
N LEU A 724 -18.24 10.59 -16.65
CA LEU A 724 -19.13 10.23 -15.55
C LEU A 724 -20.03 9.04 -15.91
N PRO A 725 -20.44 8.24 -14.91
CA PRO A 725 -21.46 7.22 -15.10
C PRO A 725 -22.77 7.81 -15.65
N GLN A 726 -23.53 7.04 -16.42
CA GLN A 726 -24.77 7.49 -17.07
C GLN A 726 -25.81 8.13 -16.12
N ASN A 727 -25.78 7.75 -14.84
CA ASN A 727 -26.73 8.24 -13.84
C ASN A 727 -26.12 9.28 -12.89
N HIS A 728 -24.98 9.89 -13.19
CA HIS A 728 -24.37 10.86 -12.29
C HIS A 728 -25.23 12.13 -12.14
N ALA A 729 -25.43 12.63 -10.91
CA ALA A 729 -26.29 13.79 -10.63
C ALA A 729 -25.93 15.06 -11.43
N SER A 730 -24.64 15.30 -11.70
CA SER A 730 -24.22 16.46 -12.51
C SER A 730 -24.66 16.43 -14.00
N LEU A 731 -25.05 15.25 -14.53
CA LEU A 731 -25.69 15.13 -15.84
C LEU A 731 -27.11 15.69 -15.78
N ALA A 732 -27.81 15.45 -14.68
CA ALA A 732 -29.17 15.92 -14.42
C ALA A 732 -29.23 17.46 -14.46
N THR A 733 -28.32 18.14 -13.76
CA THR A 733 -28.20 19.61 -13.80
C THR A 733 -27.97 20.15 -15.22
N THR A 734 -27.17 19.45 -16.03
CA THR A 734 -26.88 19.89 -17.40
C THR A 734 -28.08 19.65 -18.31
N TYR A 735 -28.82 18.55 -18.13
CA TYR A 735 -30.09 18.33 -18.80
C TYR A 735 -31.13 19.39 -18.44
N ASN A 736 -31.21 19.81 -17.17
CA ASN A 736 -32.07 20.92 -16.77
C ASN A 736 -31.72 22.22 -17.50
N ASN A 737 -30.44 22.57 -17.59
CA ASN A 737 -29.99 23.79 -18.26
C ASN A 737 -30.24 23.75 -19.78
N ILE A 738 -30.07 22.58 -20.42
CA ILE A 738 -30.46 22.37 -21.82
C ILE A 738 -31.98 22.53 -21.97
N GLY A 739 -32.77 22.01 -21.02
CA GLY A 739 -34.22 22.21 -20.95
C GLY A 739 -34.61 23.69 -20.92
N LEU A 740 -33.98 24.46 -20.03
CA LEU A 740 -34.17 25.92 -19.92
C LEU A 740 -33.79 26.65 -21.21
N ALA A 741 -32.71 26.25 -21.88
CA ALA A 741 -32.32 26.85 -23.16
C ALA A 741 -33.37 26.59 -24.26
N TYR A 742 -33.90 25.36 -24.36
CA TYR A 742 -34.99 25.05 -25.30
C TYR A 742 -36.29 25.76 -24.95
N GLU A 743 -36.61 25.93 -23.67
CA GLU A 743 -37.76 26.71 -23.20
C GLU A 743 -37.65 28.18 -23.64
N GLY A 744 -36.48 28.80 -23.46
CA GLY A 744 -36.21 30.16 -23.97
C GLY A 744 -36.26 30.26 -25.50
N MET A 745 -35.99 29.17 -26.23
CA MET A 745 -36.18 29.07 -27.67
C MET A 745 -37.63 28.75 -28.09
N VAL A 746 -38.55 28.60 -27.15
CA VAL A 746 -39.97 28.24 -27.37
C VAL A 746 -40.12 26.82 -27.98
N GLU A 747 -39.13 25.95 -27.78
CA GLU A 747 -39.14 24.55 -28.20
C GLU A 747 -39.58 23.61 -27.05
N TYR A 748 -40.78 23.85 -26.51
CA TYR A 748 -41.28 23.22 -25.29
C TYR A 748 -41.29 21.68 -25.30
N SER A 749 -41.51 21.06 -26.46
CA SER A 749 -41.49 19.60 -26.60
C SER A 749 -40.10 19.00 -26.37
N LYS A 750 -39.05 19.69 -26.79
CA LYS A 750 -37.66 19.27 -26.52
C LYS A 750 -37.27 19.56 -25.09
N ALA A 751 -37.64 20.74 -24.56
CA ALA A 751 -37.38 21.09 -23.16
C ALA A 751 -37.96 20.03 -22.19
N LEU A 752 -39.19 19.59 -22.42
CA LEU A 752 -39.83 18.54 -21.61
C LEU A 752 -39.03 17.22 -21.60
N VAL A 753 -38.49 16.79 -22.74
CA VAL A 753 -37.68 15.56 -22.82
C VAL A 753 -36.43 15.67 -21.95
N PHE A 754 -35.80 16.85 -21.92
CA PHE A 754 -34.60 17.07 -21.12
C PHE A 754 -34.89 17.20 -19.63
N TYR A 755 -35.97 17.89 -19.24
CA TYR A 755 -36.42 17.91 -17.85
C TYR A 755 -36.82 16.52 -17.33
N GLN A 756 -37.41 15.66 -18.17
CA GLN A 756 -37.72 14.28 -17.79
C GLN A 756 -36.46 13.44 -17.53
N LYS A 757 -35.41 13.61 -18.33
CA LYS A 757 -34.12 12.93 -18.13
C LYS A 757 -33.43 13.38 -16.84
N ASP A 758 -33.46 14.68 -16.55
CA ASP A 758 -33.00 15.20 -15.27
C ASP A 758 -33.77 14.55 -14.10
N LEU A 759 -35.10 14.57 -14.15
CA LEU A 759 -35.93 14.00 -13.08
C LEU A 759 -35.67 12.50 -12.85
N GLU A 760 -35.44 11.73 -13.92
CA GLU A 760 -35.11 10.31 -13.84
C GLU A 760 -33.78 10.07 -13.10
N ILE A 761 -32.73 10.80 -13.48
CA ILE A 761 -31.39 10.69 -12.87
C ILE A 761 -31.43 11.17 -11.41
N SER A 762 -32.03 12.33 -11.15
CA SER A 762 -32.12 12.94 -9.83
C SER A 762 -32.87 12.04 -8.85
N ARG A 763 -33.95 11.36 -9.27
CA ARG A 763 -34.66 10.37 -8.44
C ARG A 763 -33.89 9.08 -8.18
N ALA A 764 -33.01 8.68 -9.09
CA ALA A 764 -32.22 7.46 -8.95
C ALA A 764 -31.01 7.65 -8.03
N THR A 765 -30.47 8.86 -7.94
CA THR A 765 -29.23 9.16 -7.22
C THR A 765 -29.40 9.89 -5.91
N LEU A 766 -30.42 10.74 -5.80
CA LEU A 766 -30.61 11.59 -4.64
C LEU A 766 -31.72 11.03 -3.73
N PRO A 767 -31.71 11.36 -2.43
CA PRO A 767 -32.80 11.04 -1.53
C PRO A 767 -34.14 11.59 -2.04
N ALA A 768 -35.25 10.89 -1.74
CA ALA A 768 -36.57 11.23 -2.27
C ALA A 768 -37.06 12.67 -1.95
N ASN A 769 -36.48 13.32 -0.94
CA ASN A 769 -36.82 14.69 -0.55
C ASN A 769 -35.74 15.71 -0.98
N HIS A 770 -34.80 15.38 -1.86
CA HIS A 770 -33.73 16.31 -2.23
C HIS A 770 -34.28 17.57 -2.95
N PRO A 771 -33.79 18.79 -2.64
CA PRO A 771 -34.25 20.04 -3.25
C PRO A 771 -34.19 20.05 -4.79
N ASP A 772 -33.13 19.53 -5.39
CA ASP A 772 -33.01 19.45 -6.86
C ASP A 772 -34.20 18.76 -7.54
N ILE A 773 -34.77 17.73 -6.92
CA ILE A 773 -35.96 17.05 -7.44
C ILE A 773 -37.17 18.00 -7.44
N ALA A 774 -37.30 18.86 -6.43
CA ALA A 774 -38.36 19.87 -6.38
C ALA A 774 -38.17 20.92 -7.48
N THR A 775 -36.93 21.36 -7.73
CA THR A 775 -36.61 22.33 -8.78
C THR A 775 -36.98 21.79 -10.16
N THR A 776 -36.58 20.57 -10.52
CA THR A 776 -36.94 19.96 -11.81
C THR A 776 -38.46 19.81 -11.96
N LEU A 777 -39.16 19.38 -10.91
CA LEU A 777 -40.63 19.29 -10.92
C LEU A 777 -41.28 20.67 -11.09
N GLY A 778 -40.71 21.71 -10.47
CA GLY A 778 -41.11 23.10 -10.65
C GLY A 778 -40.95 23.57 -12.09
N ASN A 779 -39.82 23.29 -12.73
CA ASN A 779 -39.56 23.65 -14.13
C ASN A 779 -40.51 22.93 -15.09
N ILE A 780 -40.78 21.64 -14.85
CA ILE A 780 -41.81 20.89 -15.60
C ILE A 780 -43.20 21.51 -15.39
N GLY A 781 -43.52 21.94 -14.17
CA GLY A 781 -44.75 22.65 -13.84
C GLY A 781 -44.89 23.98 -14.62
N SER A 782 -43.82 24.77 -14.66
CA SER A 782 -43.72 26.01 -15.43
C SER A 782 -43.96 25.77 -16.92
N LEU A 783 -43.27 24.78 -17.48
CA LEU A 783 -43.43 24.41 -18.88
C LEU A 783 -44.86 23.94 -19.20
N TYR A 784 -45.53 23.22 -18.29
CA TYR A 784 -46.93 22.85 -18.45
C TYR A 784 -47.90 24.05 -18.39
N CYS A 785 -47.55 25.12 -17.65
CA CYS A 785 -48.29 26.37 -17.71
C CYS A 785 -48.14 27.05 -19.07
N GLU A 786 -46.93 27.08 -19.64
CA GLU A 786 -46.64 27.72 -20.94
C GLU A 786 -47.31 27.00 -22.13
N ILE A 787 -47.63 25.71 -22.01
CA ILE A 787 -48.37 24.95 -23.03
C ILE A 787 -49.88 24.81 -22.74
N ASP A 788 -50.41 25.64 -21.84
CA ASP A 788 -51.83 25.68 -21.42
C ASP A 788 -52.39 24.37 -20.79
N GLU A 789 -51.52 23.49 -20.28
CA GLU A 789 -51.91 22.26 -19.58
C GLU A 789 -51.92 22.46 -18.04
N HIS A 790 -52.64 23.48 -17.58
CA HIS A 790 -52.63 23.96 -16.19
C HIS A 790 -52.94 22.90 -15.11
N TRP A 791 -53.76 21.89 -15.41
CA TRP A 791 -54.04 20.80 -14.46
C TRP A 791 -52.83 19.89 -14.23
N LYS A 792 -51.99 19.66 -15.24
CA LYS A 792 -50.73 18.93 -15.06
C LYS A 792 -49.72 19.81 -14.32
N ALA A 793 -49.63 21.10 -14.67
CA ALA A 793 -48.79 22.04 -13.95
C ALA A 793 -49.10 22.07 -12.44
N LEU A 794 -50.38 22.03 -12.07
CA LEU A 794 -50.83 22.00 -10.68
C LEU A 794 -50.29 20.77 -9.92
N ASP A 795 -50.36 19.58 -10.53
CA ASP A 795 -49.85 18.35 -9.93
C ASP A 795 -48.32 18.40 -9.72
N TYR A 796 -47.58 18.93 -10.70
CA TYR A 796 -46.12 19.09 -10.60
C TYR A 796 -45.72 20.12 -9.53
N TYR A 797 -46.39 21.28 -9.47
CA TYR A 797 -46.12 22.27 -8.43
C TYR A 797 -46.45 21.77 -7.01
N GLN A 798 -47.53 20.98 -6.85
CA GLN A 798 -47.84 20.37 -5.56
C GLN A 798 -46.76 19.38 -5.12
N LYS A 799 -46.25 18.55 -6.05
CA LYS A 799 -45.15 17.61 -5.78
C LYS A 799 -43.85 18.33 -5.43
N ALA A 800 -43.51 19.39 -6.18
CA ALA A 800 -42.34 20.22 -5.90
C ALA A 800 -42.41 20.83 -4.51
N LEU A 801 -43.53 21.46 -4.15
CA LEU A 801 -43.73 22.09 -2.85
C LEU A 801 -43.63 21.08 -1.70
N ALA A 802 -44.24 19.89 -1.83
CA ALA A 802 -44.22 18.87 -0.79
C ALA A 802 -42.80 18.33 -0.50
N ILE A 803 -41.91 18.36 -1.49
CA ILE A 803 -40.49 18.01 -1.33
C ILE A 803 -39.72 19.17 -0.69
N ALA A 804 -39.92 20.39 -1.21
CA ALA A 804 -39.27 21.60 -0.72
C ALA A 804 -39.58 21.86 0.77
N GLU A 805 -40.83 21.67 1.21
CA GLU A 805 -41.23 21.85 2.62
C GLU A 805 -40.52 20.90 3.61
N LYS A 806 -40.07 19.74 3.13
CA LYS A 806 -39.38 18.74 3.97
C LYS A 806 -37.86 18.91 4.00
N SER A 807 -37.30 19.61 3.03
CA SER A 807 -35.86 19.69 2.80
C SER A 807 -35.27 21.07 3.05
N LEU A 808 -36.06 22.13 2.86
CA LEU A 808 -35.60 23.49 2.95
C LEU A 808 -36.10 24.18 4.24
N PRO A 809 -35.31 25.10 4.82
CA PRO A 809 -35.76 25.99 5.89
C PRO A 809 -36.99 26.81 5.47
N SER A 810 -37.80 27.21 6.45
CA SER A 810 -39.07 27.93 6.22
C SER A 810 -38.90 29.30 5.53
N ASP A 811 -37.72 29.89 5.64
CA ASP A 811 -37.29 31.17 5.09
C ASP A 811 -36.48 31.03 3.78
N HIS A 812 -36.34 29.81 3.25
CA HIS A 812 -35.59 29.59 2.01
C HIS A 812 -36.28 30.21 0.78
N PRO A 813 -35.57 30.97 -0.07
CA PRO A 813 -36.16 31.63 -1.24
C PRO A 813 -36.85 30.67 -2.23
N GLU A 814 -36.27 29.49 -2.47
CA GLU A 814 -36.86 28.50 -3.39
C GLU A 814 -38.20 27.93 -2.87
N LEU A 815 -38.34 27.77 -1.54
CA LEU A 815 -39.60 27.34 -0.95
C LEU A 815 -40.68 28.40 -1.18
N GLN A 816 -40.32 29.68 -1.09
CA GLN A 816 -41.24 30.77 -1.39
C GLN A 816 -41.61 30.80 -2.87
N GLN A 817 -40.65 30.63 -3.77
CA GLN A 817 -40.89 30.56 -5.20
C GLN A 817 -41.87 29.43 -5.58
N HIS A 818 -41.72 28.24 -5.00
CA HIS A 818 -42.67 27.14 -5.25
C HIS A 818 -44.09 27.45 -4.74
N LYS A 819 -44.22 28.16 -3.61
CA LYS A 819 -45.51 28.64 -3.10
C LYS A 819 -46.13 29.67 -4.03
N ASP A 820 -45.34 30.66 -4.45
CA ASP A 820 -45.79 31.74 -5.33
C ASP A 820 -46.27 31.18 -6.68
N ASN A 821 -45.50 30.27 -7.30
CA ASN A 821 -45.88 29.61 -8.54
C ASN A 821 -47.21 28.84 -8.42
N LEU A 822 -47.39 28.13 -7.30
CA LEU A 822 -48.62 27.39 -7.02
C LEU A 822 -49.82 28.31 -6.79
N ASP A 823 -49.62 29.43 -6.08
CA ASP A 823 -50.67 30.39 -5.76
C ASP A 823 -51.11 31.19 -6.99
N ILE A 824 -50.15 31.60 -7.84
CA ILE A 824 -50.43 32.23 -9.14
C ILE A 824 -51.30 31.31 -9.99
N LEU A 825 -50.92 30.03 -10.12
CA LEU A 825 -51.67 29.06 -10.92
C LEU A 825 -53.07 28.79 -10.34
N LYS A 826 -53.20 28.66 -9.02
CA LYS A 826 -54.52 28.51 -8.37
C LYS A 826 -55.39 29.72 -8.59
N HIS A 827 -54.84 30.93 -8.52
CA HIS A 827 -55.61 32.14 -8.78
C HIS A 827 -56.12 32.16 -10.23
N TYR A 828 -55.28 31.80 -11.19
CA TYR A 828 -55.67 31.69 -12.60
C TYR A 828 -56.79 30.64 -12.80
N LEU A 829 -56.64 29.44 -12.23
CA LEU A 829 -57.66 28.38 -12.29
C LEU A 829 -58.98 28.71 -11.59
N GLN A 830 -59.02 29.74 -10.74
CA GLN A 830 -60.27 30.25 -10.15
C GLN A 830 -60.97 31.30 -11.03
N GLN A 831 -60.25 31.87 -12.00
CA GLN A 831 -60.76 32.89 -12.94
C GLN A 831 -61.21 32.31 -14.28
N VAL A 832 -60.72 31.13 -14.65
CA VAL A 832 -61.09 30.34 -15.85
C VAL A 832 -62.08 29.26 -15.45
#